data_AF-A0A817N0F0-F1
#
_entry.id   AF-A0A817N0F0-F1
#
_cell.length_a   1.000
_cell.length_b   1.000
_cell.length_c   1.000
_cell.angle_alpha   90.00
_cell.angle_beta   90.00
_cell.angle_gamma   90.00
#
_symmetry.space_group_name_H-M   'P 1'
#
loop_
_entity.id
_entity.type
_entity.pdbx_description
1 polymer ?
#
loop_
_entity_poly.entity_id
_entity_poly.type
_entity_poly.pdbx_seq_one_letter_code
_entity_poly.pdbx_strand_id
1 'polypeptide(L)'
;MKYKFLDTINNDGDTPLHLAVAKCSTVCVMLLQQHNVSLLIENNLSNSIIGTCIASGHLYLFITFLQQSIDIDLVKLHNLPIENSASETTETTSTTQQSLFPRPTKQRQPLVTKKMQTSVTKKDKSLKNDIWKWKYSEIKNSQEFNQYSLIYLIIERDWQGALSLILNEIDRFHLNYIQIIEAAILNNKLNLVHRLLLRLKDEFSIQETNSHKQNLFHLIANINEYDETLLKQILLFLYEYNFNWNTSDEYGSYPLHYACVKQNFIFIDFLREKYPRMFNLNQTDSFGNTANSLLFWSLPYKTSFSNEKLRLLITSGKQLDCLCNYDNEIAINPLSFGYIDSSIKNISYPPIKSNKIRTSPLIHAVVHNNFQLVKFLLELNADVNFPDENKQTPLMYAVIQNNIDIVKLLLNKNYSPDDDQKQTPTNQPVLYPRKRQPKNNIDIVKLLLNKNYSPDDDQKQTPTNQPVLYPRKRQPKVRQRKFFLGVTTTDLVTDTDEASNNKKAKKFQKTSLINLNAIDIHGRTCIHHLIQPFPDGSYTNNIDILCLLHSCGASLTMTDLSDLTPLEYSTRNNCRHLYDELTKLTRKKTGLMKITKEKFYINDPNKKLLDKTNFYDDAQNLIDEYISNHPASKSNIEYKVDGLSGMSLTGEVLIDTDINEPYDVRLTKTDVSYGTHGLYNFYRMQIIKHKSKNNLYFLFTRWGRMGNDEGQHQLTPFLTFDECRKEFLKVFREKTGNAWKDIDQFQAKPKKYSLVRLNEREMKKYSSVSIDFDRLQAEQECPSSQLQSSVYKNLMRTLINRQAFRNNIHKTQLDIEWMPVSQLKRETLEKARDLLIKIKETIEKKNTFQKENQHKKTSDQKNEIKSILESIYQYTNEYYTLIPLNGYSDEKLSVIDNADILKAQEKILDDLFELELSYKMLLGAQANFKSISPLDYLYKSMNCQFQGLNKDDIDSQLILRYIWTTAPSIQIEQIFKIARPNEDERLTKCNLSNRYLLWHGTGICNLISILTRGLLVGSLTARATGSLFGTGIYTADTFAKSLGYCSGVKQNDGERCFMLLCEVALGKMKEVGIQRNDDEEEEEEEDDDDDKPLDFKRFQSRKGVGRNIPDPKHTITRNDGVQIPLGQLIDNKNFGGGYYGLNYNEYIVYDEAQVALRYLVQFRR
;
A
#
# COMPACT_ATOMS: atom_id res chain seq x y z
N MET A 1 57.52 6.04 -24.83
CA MET A 1 57.77 6.99 -23.72
C MET A 1 58.34 6.21 -22.54
N LYS A 2 59.14 6.81 -21.64
CA LYS A 2 59.68 6.07 -20.48
C LYS A 2 58.57 5.79 -19.44
N TYR A 3 58.68 4.68 -18.72
CA TYR A 3 57.68 4.11 -17.80
C TYR A 3 57.42 4.96 -16.54
N LYS A 4 56.86 6.17 -16.70
CA LYS A 4 56.69 7.13 -15.59
C LYS A 4 55.33 7.07 -14.88
N PHE A 5 54.48 6.11 -15.22
CA PHE A 5 53.06 6.05 -14.83
C PHE A 5 52.55 4.62 -14.51
N LEU A 6 53.41 3.65 -14.19
CA LEU A 6 52.93 2.28 -13.93
C LEU A 6 52.22 2.13 -12.57
N ASP A 7 52.54 3.00 -11.61
CA ASP A 7 51.92 3.06 -10.29
C ASP A 7 50.80 4.13 -10.19
N THR A 8 50.34 4.73 -11.31
CA THR A 8 49.24 5.71 -11.24
C THR A 8 47.92 5.05 -10.92
N ILE A 9 47.14 5.69 -10.05
CA ILE A 9 45.83 5.24 -9.61
C ILE A 9 44.69 5.80 -10.47
N ASN A 10 43.59 5.06 -10.59
CA ASN A 10 42.32 5.57 -11.12
C ASN A 10 41.52 6.34 -10.03
N ASN A 11 40.28 6.75 -10.33
CA ASN A 11 39.40 7.45 -9.38
C ASN A 11 39.10 6.63 -8.10
N ASP A 12 39.10 5.30 -8.22
CA ASP A 12 38.84 4.34 -7.14
C ASP A 12 40.15 3.94 -6.40
N GLY A 13 41.29 4.46 -6.85
CA GLY A 13 42.62 4.21 -6.29
C GLY A 13 43.37 3.02 -6.90
N ASP A 14 42.79 2.29 -7.85
CA ASP A 14 43.39 1.09 -8.42
C ASP A 14 44.55 1.43 -9.37
N THR A 15 45.70 0.79 -9.16
CA THR A 15 46.82 0.81 -10.12
C THR A 15 46.58 -0.16 -11.29
N PRO A 16 47.29 -0.02 -12.43
CA PRO A 16 47.33 -1.03 -13.49
C PRO A 16 47.54 -2.48 -13.00
N LEU A 17 48.27 -2.68 -11.90
CA LEU A 17 48.49 -4.01 -11.32
C LEU A 17 47.29 -4.53 -10.52
N HIS A 18 46.55 -3.66 -9.80
CA HIS A 18 45.27 -4.04 -9.19
C HIS A 18 44.29 -4.54 -10.26
N LEU A 19 44.18 -3.80 -11.37
CA LEU A 19 43.30 -4.14 -12.49
C LEU A 19 43.76 -5.43 -13.21
N ALA A 20 45.06 -5.62 -13.43
CA ALA A 20 45.61 -6.84 -14.02
C ALA A 20 45.38 -8.08 -13.15
N VAL A 21 45.56 -7.96 -11.83
CA VAL A 21 45.28 -9.03 -10.87
C VAL A 21 43.79 -9.33 -10.79
N ALA A 22 42.91 -8.32 -10.67
CA ALA A 22 41.46 -8.53 -10.63
C ALA A 22 40.93 -9.29 -11.87
N LYS A 23 41.51 -9.03 -13.05
CA LYS A 23 41.19 -9.72 -14.31
C LYS A 23 41.96 -11.04 -14.55
N CYS A 24 42.76 -11.52 -13.60
CA CYS A 24 43.60 -12.72 -13.71
C CYS A 24 44.55 -12.71 -14.92
N SER A 25 44.99 -11.53 -15.37
CA SER A 25 45.86 -11.40 -16.56
C SER A 25 47.31 -11.70 -16.20
N THR A 26 47.64 -12.99 -16.08
CA THR A 26 48.97 -13.50 -15.69
C THR A 26 50.11 -12.88 -16.50
N VAL A 27 49.95 -12.75 -17.82
CA VAL A 27 50.94 -12.12 -18.70
C VAL A 27 51.14 -10.63 -18.36
N CYS A 28 50.07 -9.88 -18.09
CA CYS A 28 50.19 -8.48 -17.66
C CYS A 28 50.82 -8.36 -16.27
N VAL A 29 50.49 -9.26 -15.32
CA VAL A 29 51.12 -9.30 -13.99
C VAL A 29 52.63 -9.54 -14.12
N MET A 30 53.05 -10.54 -14.90
CA MET A 30 54.48 -10.83 -15.12
C MET A 30 55.23 -9.66 -15.78
N LEU A 31 54.64 -9.00 -16.78
CA LEU A 31 55.24 -7.82 -17.44
C LEU A 31 55.33 -6.60 -16.50
N LEU A 32 54.35 -6.39 -15.62
CA LEU A 32 54.39 -5.33 -14.61
C LEU A 32 55.44 -5.64 -13.52
N GLN A 33 55.57 -6.89 -13.09
CA GLN A 33 56.64 -7.32 -12.17
C GLN A 33 58.04 -7.12 -12.75
N GLN A 34 58.25 -7.39 -14.05
CA GLN A 34 59.52 -7.14 -14.75
C GLN A 34 59.92 -5.65 -14.84
N HIS A 35 59.01 -4.74 -14.47
CA HIS A 35 59.26 -3.29 -14.44
C HIS A 35 59.25 -2.70 -13.02
N ASN A 36 59.42 -3.53 -11.98
CA ASN A 36 59.54 -3.13 -10.57
C ASN A 36 58.34 -2.29 -10.04
N VAL A 37 57.13 -2.58 -10.53
CA VAL A 37 55.87 -2.01 -9.99
C VAL A 37 55.68 -2.45 -8.54
N SER A 38 55.25 -1.53 -7.67
CA SER A 38 55.19 -1.81 -6.23
C SER A 38 54.03 -2.73 -5.87
N LEU A 39 54.34 -3.85 -5.21
CA LEU A 39 53.34 -4.83 -4.73
C LEU A 39 52.64 -4.40 -3.43
N LEU A 40 53.09 -3.30 -2.82
CA LEU A 40 52.64 -2.78 -1.53
C LEU A 40 51.70 -1.56 -1.66
N ILE A 41 51.29 -1.20 -2.88
CA ILE A 41 50.31 -0.12 -3.07
C ILE A 41 48.92 -0.62 -2.69
N GLU A 42 48.16 0.24 -2.02
CA GLU A 42 46.75 0.06 -1.70
C GLU A 42 45.91 1.10 -2.43
N ASN A 43 44.69 0.72 -2.83
CA ASN A 43 43.74 1.63 -3.46
C ASN A 43 42.99 2.53 -2.44
N ASN A 44 42.03 3.33 -2.88
CA ASN A 44 41.29 4.27 -2.01
C ASN A 44 40.38 3.56 -0.99
N LEU A 45 40.22 2.24 -1.09
CA LEU A 45 39.53 1.37 -0.14
C LEU A 45 40.51 0.64 0.81
N SER A 46 41.80 1.03 0.84
CA SER A 46 42.88 0.33 1.57
C SER A 46 43.06 -1.14 1.18
N ASN A 47 42.64 -1.52 -0.02
CA ASN A 47 42.80 -2.86 -0.55
C ASN A 47 44.20 -3.01 -1.16
N SER A 48 44.99 -3.97 -0.68
CA SER A 48 46.26 -4.34 -1.30
C SER A 48 46.06 -5.23 -2.52
N ILE A 49 47.06 -5.28 -3.40
CA ILE A 49 47.09 -6.15 -4.59
C ILE A 49 46.84 -7.63 -4.22
N ILE A 50 47.41 -8.09 -3.10
CA ILE A 50 47.22 -9.47 -2.61
C ILE A 50 45.80 -9.69 -2.08
N GLY A 51 45.23 -8.74 -1.35
CA GLY A 51 43.81 -8.79 -0.97
C GLY A 51 42.90 -8.84 -2.20
N THR A 52 43.16 -8.01 -3.20
CA THR A 52 42.43 -8.00 -4.49
C THR A 52 42.53 -9.34 -5.22
N CYS A 53 43.68 -10.04 -5.12
CA CYS A 53 43.88 -11.38 -5.64
C CYS A 53 42.98 -12.43 -4.96
N ILE A 54 42.89 -12.38 -3.62
CA ILE A 54 42.06 -13.28 -2.80
C ILE A 54 40.57 -12.99 -3.05
N ALA A 55 40.19 -11.72 -3.00
CA ALA A 55 38.84 -11.24 -3.28
C ALA A 55 38.33 -11.70 -4.65
N SER A 56 39.16 -11.56 -5.69
CA SER A 56 38.82 -11.92 -7.07
C SER A 56 38.86 -13.44 -7.35
N GLY A 57 39.34 -14.26 -6.40
CA GLY A 57 39.31 -15.72 -6.51
C GLY A 57 40.53 -16.37 -7.20
N HIS A 58 41.65 -15.67 -7.34
CA HIS A 58 42.77 -16.11 -8.20
C HIS A 58 43.87 -16.88 -7.45
N LEU A 59 43.55 -18.10 -6.99
CA LEU A 59 44.41 -18.97 -6.18
C LEU A 59 45.85 -19.14 -6.72
N TYR A 60 46.03 -19.31 -8.04
CA TYR A 60 47.34 -19.52 -8.64
C TYR A 60 48.26 -18.29 -8.52
N LEU A 61 47.71 -17.09 -8.74
CA LEU A 61 48.44 -15.84 -8.54
C LEU A 61 48.79 -15.66 -7.05
N PHE A 62 47.85 -15.97 -6.14
CA PHE A 62 48.10 -15.89 -4.69
C PHE A 62 49.24 -16.83 -4.23
N ILE A 63 49.27 -18.09 -4.70
CA ILE A 63 50.37 -19.03 -4.41
C ILE A 63 51.69 -18.52 -5.00
N THR A 64 51.67 -17.91 -6.19
CA THR A 64 52.87 -17.33 -6.81
C THR A 64 53.43 -16.17 -5.99
N PHE A 65 52.56 -15.27 -5.50
CA PHE A 65 52.94 -14.16 -4.62
C PHE A 65 53.47 -14.64 -3.25
N LEU A 66 52.88 -15.69 -2.66
CA LEU A 66 53.41 -16.37 -1.46
C LEU A 66 54.83 -16.94 -1.70
N GLN A 67 55.03 -17.65 -2.81
CA GLN A 67 56.33 -18.25 -3.15
C GLN A 67 57.42 -17.20 -3.45
N GLN A 68 57.03 -16.03 -3.96
CA GLN A 68 57.92 -14.86 -4.13
C GLN A 68 58.36 -14.24 -2.78
N SER A 69 57.95 -14.81 -1.64
CA SER A 69 58.39 -14.44 -0.30
C SER A 69 58.06 -13.01 0.13
N ILE A 70 56.97 -12.47 -0.43
CA ILE A 70 56.38 -11.20 0.00
C ILE A 70 55.91 -11.35 1.46
N ASP A 71 56.09 -10.29 2.25
CA ASP A 71 55.55 -10.20 3.60
C ASP A 71 54.04 -9.85 3.55
N ILE A 72 53.21 -10.61 4.26
CA ILE A 72 51.74 -10.54 4.14
C ILE A 72 51.10 -10.56 5.52
N ASP A 73 50.65 -9.39 5.96
CA ASP A 73 49.70 -9.27 7.07
C ASP A 73 48.35 -9.90 6.66
N LEU A 74 48.12 -11.14 7.11
CA LEU A 74 46.87 -11.87 6.89
C LEU A 74 45.75 -11.50 7.89
N VAL A 75 46.08 -10.71 8.92
CA VAL A 75 45.14 -10.17 9.91
C VAL A 75 44.46 -8.90 9.37
N LYS A 76 45.15 -8.14 8.50
CA LYS A 76 44.64 -6.91 7.87
C LYS A 76 43.25 -7.09 7.24
N LEU A 77 42.38 -6.11 7.50
CA LEU A 77 41.03 -6.02 6.96
C LEU A 77 41.01 -5.48 5.52
N HIS A 78 40.12 -6.02 4.70
CA HIS A 78 39.98 -5.75 3.27
C HIS A 78 38.52 -5.40 2.93
N ASN A 79 38.29 -4.32 2.16
CA ASN A 79 36.97 -3.76 1.87
C ASN A 79 36.38 -4.29 0.56
N LEU A 80 35.17 -4.89 0.59
CA LEU A 80 34.48 -5.44 -0.59
C LEU A 80 33.10 -4.80 -0.79
N PRO A 81 32.74 -4.37 -2.03
CA PRO A 81 31.44 -3.77 -2.33
C PRO A 81 30.31 -4.80 -2.29
N ILE A 82 29.10 -4.36 -1.92
CA ILE A 82 27.92 -5.23 -1.86
C ILE A 82 27.27 -5.37 -3.25
N GLU A 83 27.27 -6.58 -3.81
CA GLU A 83 26.55 -6.91 -5.05
C GLU A 83 25.03 -7.05 -4.82
N ASN A 84 24.23 -6.28 -5.58
CA ASN A 84 22.79 -6.52 -5.69
C ASN A 84 22.53 -7.57 -6.79
N SER A 85 21.93 -8.73 -6.45
CA SER A 85 21.53 -9.71 -7.47
C SER A 85 20.01 -9.95 -7.50
N ALA A 86 19.37 -9.50 -8.58
CA ALA A 86 18.06 -9.96 -9.03
C ALA A 86 18.23 -11.09 -10.07
N SER A 87 17.17 -11.85 -10.34
CA SER A 87 17.21 -12.97 -11.30
C SER A 87 15.90 -13.09 -12.07
N GLU A 88 15.97 -12.98 -13.39
CA GLU A 88 14.90 -13.40 -14.32
C GLU A 88 15.23 -14.79 -14.90
N THR A 89 14.23 -15.44 -15.48
CA THR A 89 14.28 -16.85 -15.92
C THR A 89 13.76 -17.01 -17.34
N THR A 90 14.59 -17.53 -18.24
CA THR A 90 14.16 -18.08 -19.55
C THR A 90 15.02 -19.29 -19.93
N GLU A 91 14.43 -20.18 -20.73
CA GLU A 91 14.99 -21.49 -21.10
C GLU A 91 15.85 -21.42 -22.37
N THR A 92 16.66 -22.45 -22.60
CA THR A 92 17.67 -22.48 -23.68
C THR A 92 17.21 -23.24 -24.94
N THR A 93 17.37 -22.63 -26.10
CA THR A 93 17.62 -23.33 -27.38
C THR A 93 18.98 -22.90 -27.97
N SER A 94 19.48 -23.63 -28.96
CA SER A 94 20.92 -23.84 -29.12
C SER A 94 21.68 -22.86 -30.03
N THR A 95 23.02 -22.94 -29.87
CA THR A 95 24.11 -22.61 -30.81
C THR A 95 24.66 -21.17 -30.92
N THR A 96 25.99 -21.11 -30.69
CA THR A 96 26.99 -20.10 -31.10
C THR A 96 27.08 -18.71 -30.42
N GLN A 97 28.11 -18.63 -29.56
CA GLN A 97 28.98 -17.49 -29.22
C GLN A 97 28.57 -16.45 -28.15
N GLN A 98 29.55 -16.20 -27.26
CA GLN A 98 29.74 -15.09 -26.29
C GLN A 98 28.89 -15.04 -24.98
N SER A 99 29.51 -14.39 -23.99
CA SER A 99 29.04 -13.97 -22.64
C SER A 99 28.87 -15.03 -21.52
N LEU A 100 29.82 -14.97 -20.58
CA LEU A 100 29.67 -14.81 -19.12
C LEU A 100 28.59 -15.59 -18.32
N PHE A 101 29.10 -16.44 -17.40
CA PHE A 101 28.48 -17.00 -16.17
C PHE A 101 27.32 -18.01 -16.26
N PRO A 102 27.49 -19.15 -15.57
CA PRO A 102 26.41 -19.82 -14.85
C PRO A 102 26.69 -19.99 -13.33
N ARG A 103 25.65 -19.77 -12.51
CA ARG A 103 25.45 -20.30 -11.13
C ARG A 103 24.98 -21.78 -11.23
N PRO A 104 24.68 -22.58 -10.16
CA PRO A 104 24.53 -22.30 -8.71
C PRO A 104 25.35 -23.29 -7.79
N THR A 105 25.34 -23.25 -6.45
CA THR A 105 24.22 -23.52 -5.51
C THR A 105 24.40 -22.93 -4.08
N LYS A 106 23.26 -22.55 -3.49
CA LYS A 106 22.85 -22.43 -2.06
C LYS A 106 23.92 -22.76 -0.97
N GLN A 107 24.11 -21.99 0.12
CA GLN A 107 23.08 -21.41 1.02
C GLN A 107 23.49 -20.13 1.80
N ARG A 108 22.51 -19.25 2.04
CA ARG A 108 22.18 -18.43 3.25
C ARG A 108 23.23 -17.60 4.05
N GLN A 109 23.04 -16.27 3.92
CA GLN A 109 22.90 -15.24 4.98
C GLN A 109 24.14 -14.70 5.76
N PRO A 110 24.09 -13.45 6.31
CA PRO A 110 25.26 -12.58 6.50
C PRO A 110 25.48 -12.04 7.93
N LEU A 111 26.49 -11.18 8.13
CA LEU A 111 26.46 -9.84 8.81
C LEU A 111 27.92 -9.29 8.93
N VAL A 112 28.24 -8.07 8.48
CA VAL A 112 28.25 -6.74 9.17
C VAL A 112 29.55 -6.39 9.92
N THR A 113 30.00 -5.14 9.73
CA THR A 113 31.26 -4.55 10.17
C THR A 113 31.13 -3.61 11.38
N LYS A 114 32.26 -3.11 11.92
CA LYS A 114 32.36 -2.33 13.17
C LYS A 114 33.24 -1.10 12.95
N LYS A 115 32.75 0.11 13.28
CA LYS A 115 33.40 1.41 12.99
C LYS A 115 34.54 1.77 13.96
N MET A 116 35.44 2.65 13.52
CA MET A 116 36.32 3.45 14.39
C MET A 116 36.21 4.97 14.14
N GLN A 117 36.95 5.77 14.92
CA GLN A 117 36.62 7.16 15.29
C GLN A 117 37.64 8.20 14.78
N THR A 118 37.19 9.45 14.60
CA THR A 118 38.03 10.67 14.65
C THR A 118 37.32 11.79 15.43
N SER A 119 38.01 12.89 15.71
CA SER A 119 37.84 13.66 16.96
C SER A 119 37.26 15.07 16.85
N VAL A 120 36.46 15.39 17.89
CA VAL A 120 36.19 16.70 18.53
C VAL A 120 36.57 18.00 17.77
N THR A 121 35.54 18.78 17.43
CA THR A 121 35.53 20.23 17.73
C THR A 121 34.29 20.58 18.56
N LYS A 122 34.36 21.65 19.37
CA LYS A 122 33.29 22.05 20.30
C LYS A 122 32.45 23.20 19.73
N LYS A 123 31.13 22.98 19.63
CA LYS A 123 30.10 23.90 20.16
C LYS A 123 28.72 23.23 20.20
N ASP A 124 27.97 23.56 21.24
CA ASP A 124 26.51 23.47 21.41
C ASP A 124 25.79 22.22 20.88
N LYS A 125 25.90 21.11 21.64
CA LYS A 125 24.95 20.00 21.55
C LYS A 125 23.88 20.10 22.65
N SER A 126 22.70 20.59 22.28
CA SER A 126 21.49 20.05 22.90
C SER A 126 21.33 18.59 22.42
N LEU A 127 21.03 17.67 23.34
CA LEU A 127 20.89 16.26 22.98
C LEU A 127 19.62 16.08 22.13
N LYS A 128 19.80 15.78 20.85
CA LYS A 128 18.77 15.15 20.04
C LYS A 128 18.96 13.64 20.12
N ASN A 129 17.91 12.95 20.56
CA ASN A 129 17.84 11.50 20.44
C ASN A 129 17.58 11.20 18.96
N ASP A 130 18.49 10.48 18.31
CA ASP A 130 18.29 10.06 16.92
C ASP A 130 17.25 8.93 16.89
N ILE A 131 16.12 9.24 16.26
CA ILE A 131 14.92 8.39 16.16
C ILE A 131 14.87 7.84 14.73
N TRP A 132 14.40 6.60 14.55
CA TRP A 132 14.08 6.06 13.23
C TRP A 132 13.05 6.93 12.51
N LYS A 133 13.42 7.52 11.37
CA LYS A 133 12.55 8.33 10.51
C LYS A 133 12.49 7.77 9.10
N TRP A 134 11.29 7.72 8.53
CA TRP A 134 11.09 7.47 7.11
C TRP A 134 11.77 8.57 6.27
N LYS A 135 12.41 8.19 5.17
CA LYS A 135 13.01 9.10 4.19
C LYS A 135 12.23 9.06 2.87
N TYR A 136 12.26 10.16 2.12
CA TYR A 136 11.95 10.14 0.69
C TYR A 136 12.99 9.32 -0.09
N SER A 137 12.67 8.94 -1.33
CA SER A 137 13.57 8.17 -2.19
C SER A 137 14.78 8.98 -2.65
N GLU A 138 15.84 8.97 -1.84
CA GLU A 138 17.17 9.50 -2.18
C GLU A 138 17.78 8.69 -3.35
N ILE A 139 18.25 9.35 -4.41
CA ILE A 139 18.99 8.71 -5.50
C ILE A 139 20.30 8.15 -4.91
N LYS A 140 20.42 6.82 -4.84
CA LYS A 140 21.53 6.13 -4.16
C LYS A 140 22.87 6.31 -4.87
N ASN A 141 23.66 7.30 -4.44
CA ASN A 141 25.09 7.42 -4.74
C ASN A 141 25.95 7.24 -3.48
N SER A 142 25.91 6.03 -2.92
CA SER A 142 26.89 5.54 -1.94
C SER A 142 26.89 4.01 -1.98
N GLN A 143 28.01 3.41 -2.38
CA GLN A 143 28.20 1.97 -2.20
C GLN A 143 28.55 1.69 -0.74
N GLU A 144 27.95 0.66 -0.17
CA GLU A 144 28.32 0.12 1.14
C GLU A 144 29.36 -1.00 0.94
N PHE A 145 30.30 -1.11 1.87
CA PHE A 145 31.44 -2.05 1.81
C PHE A 145 31.53 -2.87 3.09
N ASN A 146 31.84 -4.16 2.95
CA ASN A 146 32.12 -5.07 4.06
C ASN A 146 33.63 -5.28 4.25
N GLN A 147 34.06 -5.54 5.49
CA GLN A 147 35.45 -5.73 5.89
C GLN A 147 35.68 -7.15 6.38
N TYR A 148 36.67 -7.82 5.81
CA TYR A 148 37.07 -9.18 6.17
C TYR A 148 38.59 -9.27 6.29
N SER A 149 39.10 -10.10 7.20
CA SER A 149 40.54 -10.41 7.22
C SER A 149 40.91 -11.31 6.04
N LEU A 150 42.16 -11.23 5.57
CA LEU A 150 42.60 -12.04 4.44
C LEU A 150 42.52 -13.55 4.75
N ILE A 151 42.83 -13.95 5.99
CA ILE A 151 42.67 -15.36 6.42
C ILE A 151 41.21 -15.84 6.42
N TYR A 152 40.23 -14.98 6.73
CA TYR A 152 38.81 -15.30 6.61
C TYR A 152 38.44 -15.61 5.15
N LEU A 153 38.86 -14.77 4.20
CA LEU A 153 38.55 -14.94 2.78
C LEU A 153 39.21 -16.20 2.19
N ILE A 154 40.44 -16.53 2.60
CA ILE A 154 41.13 -17.76 2.19
C ILE A 154 40.37 -19.02 2.65
N ILE A 155 39.81 -18.98 3.87
CA ILE A 155 39.01 -20.08 4.42
C ILE A 155 37.62 -20.13 3.76
N GLU A 156 36.97 -19.00 3.53
CA GLU A 156 35.68 -18.89 2.80
C GLU A 156 35.78 -19.60 1.44
N ARG A 157 36.81 -19.25 0.66
CA ARG A 157 37.07 -19.77 -0.69
C ARG A 157 37.56 -21.24 -0.76
N ASP A 158 37.67 -21.94 0.37
CA ASP A 158 38.14 -23.34 0.48
C ASP A 158 39.55 -23.60 -0.10
N TRP A 159 40.47 -22.63 0.07
CA TRP A 159 41.84 -22.72 -0.44
C TRP A 159 42.77 -23.59 0.41
N GLN A 160 42.41 -24.86 0.57
CA GLN A 160 43.07 -25.83 1.47
C GLN A 160 44.59 -25.96 1.23
N GLY A 161 45.04 -25.88 -0.02
CA GLY A 161 46.47 -25.89 -0.35
C GLY A 161 47.22 -24.66 0.15
N ALA A 162 46.67 -23.46 -0.02
CA ALA A 162 47.27 -22.23 0.48
C ALA A 162 47.21 -22.16 2.02
N LEU A 163 46.09 -22.58 2.62
CA LEU A 163 45.95 -22.71 4.07
C LEU A 163 46.98 -23.68 4.65
N SER A 164 47.30 -24.79 3.97
CA SER A 164 48.34 -25.72 4.43
C SER A 164 49.76 -25.18 4.29
N LEU A 165 50.02 -24.20 3.42
CA LEU A 165 51.30 -23.48 3.38
C LEU A 165 51.39 -22.49 4.55
N ILE A 166 50.34 -21.71 4.77
CA ILE A 166 50.23 -20.76 5.90
C ILE A 166 50.38 -21.48 7.26
N LEU A 167 49.77 -22.66 7.42
CA LEU A 167 49.90 -23.51 8.62
C LEU A 167 51.29 -24.16 8.81
N ASN A 168 52.18 -24.09 7.82
CA ASN A 168 53.55 -24.57 7.92
C ASN A 168 54.55 -23.43 8.22
N GLU A 169 54.16 -22.17 8.00
CA GLU A 169 54.97 -20.97 8.23
C GLU A 169 54.19 -19.95 9.09
N ILE A 170 53.45 -20.41 10.09
CA ILE A 170 52.42 -19.59 10.79
C ILE A 170 52.99 -18.32 11.43
N ASP A 171 54.18 -18.41 12.06
CA ASP A 171 54.87 -17.30 12.71
C ASP A 171 55.24 -16.16 11.73
N ARG A 172 55.53 -16.53 10.47
CA ARG A 172 55.91 -15.61 9.38
C ARG A 172 54.77 -14.65 9.05
N PHE A 173 53.53 -15.13 9.09
CA PHE A 173 52.34 -14.34 8.75
C PHE A 173 51.73 -13.63 9.97
N HIS A 174 52.43 -13.66 11.12
CA HIS A 174 51.98 -13.12 12.41
C HIS A 174 50.59 -13.61 12.84
N LEU A 175 50.24 -14.83 12.42
CA LEU A 175 49.01 -15.51 12.79
C LEU A 175 49.23 -16.40 14.01
N ASN A 176 48.17 -16.65 14.76
CA ASN A 176 48.11 -17.76 15.72
C ASN A 176 46.94 -18.71 15.42
N TYR A 177 46.96 -19.89 16.06
CA TYR A 177 45.95 -20.92 15.80
C TYR A 177 44.54 -20.49 16.18
N ILE A 178 44.36 -19.66 17.22
CA ILE A 178 43.04 -19.18 17.62
C ILE A 178 42.43 -18.20 16.61
N GLN A 179 43.20 -17.33 15.95
CA GLN A 179 42.71 -16.51 14.84
C GLN A 179 42.25 -17.36 13.64
N ILE A 180 42.99 -18.42 13.30
CA ILE A 180 42.61 -19.34 12.21
C ILE A 180 41.35 -20.13 12.57
N ILE A 181 41.20 -20.55 13.83
CA ILE A 181 40.00 -21.22 14.34
C ILE A 181 38.79 -20.26 14.39
N GLU A 182 38.98 -19.00 14.79
CA GLU A 182 37.96 -17.95 14.76
C GLU A 182 37.46 -17.71 13.33
N ALA A 183 38.38 -17.55 12.36
CA ALA A 183 38.04 -17.42 10.95
C ALA A 183 37.34 -18.67 10.38
N ALA A 184 37.68 -19.88 10.85
CA ALA A 184 36.97 -21.11 10.49
C ALA A 184 35.57 -21.22 11.12
N ILE A 185 35.38 -20.74 12.34
CA ILE A 185 34.09 -20.69 13.04
C ILE A 185 33.15 -19.68 12.38
N LEU A 186 33.64 -18.48 12.03
CA LEU A 186 32.85 -17.46 11.32
C LEU A 186 32.40 -17.92 9.93
N ASN A 187 33.15 -18.86 9.30
CA ASN A 187 32.78 -19.53 8.06
C ASN A 187 31.93 -20.81 8.25
N ASN A 188 31.50 -21.14 9.48
CA ASN A 188 30.80 -22.39 9.86
C ASN A 188 31.58 -23.69 9.53
N LYS A 189 32.90 -23.65 9.30
CA LYS A 189 33.71 -24.81 8.86
C LYS A 189 34.22 -25.64 10.04
N LEU A 190 33.31 -26.22 10.83
CA LEU A 190 33.64 -27.03 12.02
C LEU A 190 34.53 -28.25 11.72
N ASN A 191 34.42 -28.84 10.52
CA ASN A 191 35.31 -29.91 10.05
C ASN A 191 36.75 -29.44 9.82
N LEU A 192 37.00 -28.14 9.67
CA LEU A 192 38.34 -27.55 9.71
C LEU A 192 38.79 -27.34 11.17
N VAL A 193 37.92 -26.79 12.03
CA VAL A 193 38.19 -26.59 13.47
C VAL A 193 38.64 -27.89 14.15
N HIS A 194 37.90 -28.99 13.97
CA HIS A 194 38.26 -30.29 14.56
C HIS A 194 39.63 -30.80 14.06
N ARG A 195 39.93 -30.64 12.76
CA ARG A 195 41.24 -31.04 12.18
C ARG A 195 42.39 -30.15 12.63
N LEU A 196 42.14 -28.87 12.92
CA LEU A 196 43.14 -27.96 13.49
C LEU A 196 43.45 -28.34 14.95
N LEU A 197 42.41 -28.60 15.76
CA LEU A 197 42.57 -29.07 17.14
C LEU A 197 43.33 -30.41 17.22
N LEU A 198 43.02 -31.37 16.35
CA LEU A 198 43.77 -32.65 16.26
C LEU A 198 45.20 -32.52 15.71
N ARG A 199 45.57 -31.37 15.11
CA ARG A 199 46.93 -31.08 14.64
C ARG A 199 47.77 -30.36 15.71
N LEU A 200 47.14 -29.71 16.68
CA LEU A 200 47.79 -29.09 17.83
C LEU A 200 48.34 -30.16 18.78
N LYS A 201 49.60 -30.00 19.21
CA LYS A 201 50.32 -30.93 20.10
C LYS A 201 50.94 -30.25 21.32
N ASP A 202 50.79 -28.93 21.43
CA ASP A 202 51.29 -28.11 22.53
C ASP A 202 50.08 -27.60 23.33
N GLU A 203 50.11 -27.75 24.65
CA GLU A 203 49.06 -27.27 25.54
C GLU A 203 49.01 -25.73 25.60
N PHE A 204 50.15 -25.06 25.34
CA PHE A 204 50.27 -23.60 25.44
C PHE A 204 49.48 -22.90 24.31
N SER A 205 49.69 -23.30 23.05
CA SER A 205 49.01 -22.70 21.89
C SER A 205 47.50 -22.91 21.85
N ILE A 206 46.98 -23.89 22.61
CA ILE A 206 45.54 -24.10 22.76
C ILE A 206 44.95 -23.06 23.73
N GLN A 207 45.70 -22.66 24.76
CA GLN A 207 45.29 -21.73 25.83
C GLN A 207 45.42 -20.24 25.47
N GLU A 208 45.90 -19.91 24.28
CA GLU A 208 45.90 -18.55 23.76
C GLU A 208 44.49 -17.95 23.67
N THR A 209 44.41 -16.62 23.77
CA THR A 209 43.17 -15.84 23.58
C THR A 209 43.30 -14.91 22.39
N ASN A 210 42.19 -14.62 21.70
CA ASN A 210 42.17 -13.58 20.67
C ASN A 210 42.32 -12.16 21.25
N SER A 211 42.26 -11.15 20.38
CA SER A 211 42.35 -9.72 20.74
C SER A 211 41.33 -9.26 21.79
N HIS A 212 40.18 -9.94 21.90
CA HIS A 212 39.12 -9.64 22.86
C HIS A 212 39.24 -10.46 24.16
N LYS A 213 40.37 -11.16 24.38
CA LYS A 213 40.60 -12.13 25.47
C LYS A 213 39.66 -13.34 25.44
N GLN A 214 39.03 -13.61 24.30
CA GLN A 214 38.17 -14.78 24.13
C GLN A 214 39.03 -16.02 23.90
N ASN A 215 38.69 -17.11 24.59
CA ASN A 215 39.30 -18.43 24.42
C ASN A 215 38.46 -19.32 23.47
N LEU A 216 38.94 -20.52 23.16
CA LEU A 216 38.26 -21.46 22.26
C LEU A 216 36.80 -21.77 22.66
N PHE A 217 36.49 -21.88 23.96
CA PHE A 217 35.10 -22.09 24.41
C PHE A 217 34.18 -20.89 24.11
N HIS A 218 34.68 -19.64 24.14
CA HIS A 218 33.87 -18.47 23.74
C HIS A 218 33.51 -18.53 22.25
N LEU A 219 34.49 -18.86 21.40
CA LEU A 219 34.30 -18.97 19.96
C LEU A 219 33.32 -20.10 19.62
N ILE A 220 33.47 -21.27 20.26
CA ILE A 220 32.59 -22.43 20.06
C ILE A 220 31.17 -22.17 20.60
N ALA A 221 31.03 -21.44 21.70
CA ALA A 221 29.74 -21.00 22.21
C ALA A 221 29.00 -20.04 21.26
N ASN A 222 29.73 -19.33 20.40
CA ASN A 222 29.21 -18.34 19.45
C ASN A 222 28.80 -18.92 18.08
N ILE A 223 28.93 -20.23 17.85
CA ILE A 223 28.57 -20.88 16.58
C ILE A 223 27.06 -20.75 16.28
N ASN A 224 26.71 -20.39 15.04
CA ASN A 224 25.32 -20.27 14.58
C ASN A 224 24.67 -21.61 14.16
N GLU A 225 25.38 -22.41 13.35
CA GLU A 225 24.88 -23.68 12.79
C GLU A 225 25.96 -24.76 13.00
N TYR A 226 25.59 -25.91 13.56
CA TYR A 226 26.54 -26.97 13.95
C TYR A 226 25.99 -28.38 13.74
N ASP A 227 26.90 -29.33 13.51
CA ASP A 227 26.65 -30.77 13.63
C ASP A 227 26.73 -31.16 15.12
N GLU A 228 25.68 -31.78 15.65
CA GLU A 228 25.61 -32.22 17.05
C GLU A 228 26.76 -33.14 17.45
N THR A 229 27.18 -34.04 16.56
CA THR A 229 28.15 -35.09 16.84
C THR A 229 29.56 -34.52 16.85
N LEU A 230 29.88 -33.68 15.88
CA LEU A 230 31.16 -33.00 15.75
C LEU A 230 31.37 -31.96 16.86
N LEU A 231 30.33 -31.22 17.24
CA LEU A 231 30.38 -30.30 18.38
C LEU A 231 30.66 -31.05 19.68
N LYS A 232 30.02 -32.20 19.91
CA LYS A 232 30.29 -33.06 21.08
C LYS A 232 31.73 -33.59 21.08
N GLN A 233 32.28 -33.98 19.94
CA GLN A 233 33.68 -34.40 19.82
C GLN A 233 34.66 -33.26 20.17
N ILE A 234 34.45 -32.05 19.63
CA ILE A 234 35.26 -30.87 19.93
C ILE A 234 35.20 -30.51 21.43
N LEU A 235 34.01 -30.55 22.03
CA LEU A 235 33.83 -30.26 23.46
C LEU A 235 34.48 -31.30 24.37
N LEU A 236 34.40 -32.60 24.01
CA LEU A 236 35.08 -33.68 24.72
C LEU A 236 36.61 -33.53 24.65
N PHE A 237 37.17 -33.21 23.47
CA PHE A 237 38.60 -32.95 23.30
C PHE A 237 39.08 -31.82 24.22
N LEU A 238 38.37 -30.67 24.26
CA LEU A 238 38.74 -29.56 25.16
C LEU A 238 38.60 -29.92 26.65
N TYR A 239 37.68 -30.81 27.01
CA TYR A 239 37.55 -31.33 28.38
C TYR A 239 38.70 -32.27 28.76
N GLU A 240 39.12 -33.17 27.86
CA GLU A 240 40.21 -34.12 28.10
C GLU A 240 41.57 -33.43 28.29
N TYR A 241 41.77 -32.29 27.61
CA TYR A 241 42.93 -31.39 27.80
C TYR A 241 42.74 -30.38 28.95
N ASN A 242 41.83 -30.64 29.91
CA ASN A 242 41.58 -29.83 31.12
C ASN A 242 41.33 -28.33 30.90
N PHE A 243 40.80 -27.95 29.74
CA PHE A 243 40.72 -26.55 29.34
C PHE A 243 39.75 -25.73 30.21
N ASN A 244 40.17 -24.55 30.68
CA ASN A 244 39.34 -23.71 31.53
C ASN A 244 38.27 -22.94 30.73
N TRP A 245 37.02 -23.40 30.80
CA TRP A 245 35.88 -22.70 30.20
C TRP A 245 35.43 -21.47 31.00
N ASN A 246 35.68 -21.41 32.31
CA ASN A 246 35.14 -20.36 33.19
C ASN A 246 36.11 -19.18 33.35
N THR A 247 36.67 -18.70 32.24
CA THR A 247 37.35 -17.41 32.15
C THR A 247 36.41 -16.39 31.50
N SER A 248 36.59 -15.12 31.83
CA SER A 248 35.90 -14.01 31.18
C SER A 248 36.75 -13.35 30.10
N ASP A 249 36.11 -12.85 29.05
CA ASP A 249 36.70 -11.99 28.04
C ASP A 249 36.95 -10.54 28.51
N GLU A 250 37.33 -9.63 27.61
CA GLU A 250 37.54 -8.20 27.94
C GLU A 250 36.27 -7.46 28.41
N TYR A 251 35.09 -8.04 28.19
CA TYR A 251 33.78 -7.52 28.57
C TYR A 251 33.24 -8.18 29.85
N GLY A 252 34.01 -9.05 30.51
CA GLY A 252 33.55 -9.84 31.65
C GLY A 252 32.57 -10.97 31.27
N SER A 253 32.35 -11.22 29.97
CA SER A 253 31.45 -12.27 29.51
C SER A 253 32.16 -13.62 29.52
N TYR A 254 31.45 -14.66 29.90
CA TYR A 254 31.93 -16.05 29.94
C TYR A 254 31.27 -16.86 28.79
N PRO A 255 31.83 -18.01 28.35
CA PRO A 255 31.26 -18.81 27.25
C PRO A 255 29.80 -19.20 27.42
N LEU A 256 29.35 -19.40 28.67
CA LEU A 256 27.95 -19.68 28.98
C LEU A 256 26.99 -18.55 28.52
N HIS A 257 27.43 -17.29 28.55
CA HIS A 257 26.65 -16.14 28.07
C HIS A 257 26.45 -16.21 26.55
N TYR A 258 27.53 -16.46 25.80
CA TYR A 258 27.49 -16.68 24.35
C TYR A 258 26.58 -17.85 23.97
N ALA A 259 26.72 -18.98 24.66
CA ALA A 259 25.91 -20.18 24.42
C ALA A 259 24.43 -19.93 24.69
N CYS A 260 24.09 -19.11 25.70
CA CYS A 260 22.72 -18.68 25.96
C CYS A 260 22.18 -17.73 24.86
N VAL A 261 22.96 -16.72 24.42
CA VAL A 261 22.56 -15.84 23.29
C VAL A 261 22.34 -16.63 22.01
N LYS A 262 23.17 -17.64 21.72
CA LYS A 262 23.01 -18.52 20.55
C LYS A 262 22.03 -19.68 20.74
N GLN A 263 21.48 -19.86 21.95
CA GLN A 263 20.64 -21.01 22.33
C GLN A 263 21.32 -22.35 22.01
N ASN A 264 22.64 -22.45 22.17
CA ASN A 264 23.42 -23.66 21.92
C ASN A 264 23.20 -24.66 23.07
N PHE A 265 22.05 -25.35 23.05
CA PHE A 265 21.63 -26.27 24.10
C PHE A 265 22.64 -27.40 24.34
N ILE A 266 23.40 -27.83 23.32
CA ILE A 266 24.40 -28.89 23.46
C ILE A 266 25.57 -28.42 24.31
N PHE A 267 26.05 -27.20 24.09
CA PHE A 267 27.10 -26.58 24.90
C PHE A 267 26.64 -26.37 26.36
N ILE A 268 25.39 -25.91 26.55
CA ILE A 268 24.80 -25.69 27.88
C ILE A 268 24.60 -27.04 28.62
N ASP A 269 24.04 -28.04 27.94
CA ASP A 269 23.85 -29.40 28.46
C ASP A 269 25.22 -30.02 28.86
N PHE A 270 26.23 -29.88 28.00
CA PHE A 270 27.60 -30.35 28.24
C PHE A 270 28.26 -29.69 29.47
N LEU A 271 28.18 -28.36 29.61
CA LEU A 271 28.73 -27.67 30.78
C LEU A 271 28.02 -28.07 32.08
N ARG A 272 26.69 -28.27 32.03
CA ARG A 272 25.90 -28.74 33.17
C ARG A 272 26.29 -30.15 33.60
N GLU A 273 26.55 -31.04 32.65
CA GLU A 273 26.92 -32.44 32.92
C GLU A 273 28.38 -32.63 33.35
N LYS A 274 29.31 -31.91 32.73
CA LYS A 274 30.76 -32.06 32.97
C LYS A 274 31.31 -31.14 34.07
N TYR A 275 30.71 -29.98 34.28
CA TYR A 275 31.17 -28.99 35.27
C TYR A 275 30.05 -28.52 36.24
N PRO A 276 29.27 -29.44 36.86
CA PRO A 276 28.07 -29.09 37.64
C PRO A 276 28.34 -28.19 38.87
N ARG A 277 29.58 -28.11 39.37
CA ARG A 277 29.97 -27.21 40.46
C ARG A 277 30.27 -25.77 40.01
N MET A 278 30.50 -25.55 38.72
CA MET A 278 30.87 -24.25 38.13
C MET A 278 29.77 -23.71 37.22
N PHE A 279 28.85 -24.55 36.76
CA PHE A 279 27.69 -24.17 35.97
C PHE A 279 26.72 -23.29 36.78
N ASN A 280 26.65 -21.99 36.46
CA ASN A 280 25.76 -21.04 37.11
C ASN A 280 25.10 -20.10 36.09
N LEU A 281 23.81 -20.29 35.81
CA LEU A 281 23.04 -19.44 34.90
C LEU A 281 22.83 -18.00 35.42
N ASN A 282 23.04 -17.76 36.72
CA ASN A 282 22.89 -16.44 37.35
C ASN A 282 24.24 -15.71 37.51
N GLN A 283 25.32 -16.25 36.92
CA GLN A 283 26.58 -15.52 36.71
C GLN A 283 26.34 -14.34 35.75
N THR A 284 26.99 -13.20 36.00
CA THR A 284 26.81 -11.95 35.24
C THR A 284 28.05 -11.51 34.48
N ASP A 285 27.83 -10.85 33.33
CA ASP A 285 28.85 -10.08 32.60
C ASP A 285 29.12 -8.69 33.24
N SER A 286 30.02 -7.89 32.64
CA SER A 286 30.28 -6.50 33.12
C SER A 286 29.14 -5.51 32.83
N PHE A 287 28.09 -5.92 32.11
CA PHE A 287 26.89 -5.12 31.85
C PHE A 287 25.74 -5.47 32.81
N GLY A 288 25.91 -6.48 33.66
CA GLY A 288 24.91 -6.98 34.60
C GLY A 288 23.85 -7.89 33.95
N ASN A 289 24.08 -8.42 32.74
CA ASN A 289 23.23 -9.45 32.16
C ASN A 289 23.57 -10.80 32.79
N THR A 290 22.58 -11.60 33.20
CA THR A 290 22.79 -13.01 33.57
C THR A 290 22.75 -13.89 32.32
N ALA A 291 23.50 -15.00 32.30
CA ALA A 291 23.36 -16.00 31.24
C ALA A 291 21.90 -16.50 31.08
N ASN A 292 21.15 -16.64 32.18
CA ASN A 292 19.72 -16.95 32.16
C ASN A 292 18.90 -15.92 31.37
N SER A 293 19.16 -14.63 31.56
CA SER A 293 18.46 -13.56 30.85
C SER A 293 18.81 -13.46 29.37
N LEU A 294 20.04 -13.84 29.00
CA LEU A 294 20.50 -13.83 27.62
C LEU A 294 19.83 -14.91 26.74
N LEU A 295 19.19 -15.93 27.34
CA LEU A 295 18.34 -16.89 26.62
C LEU A 295 17.17 -16.22 25.89
N PHE A 296 16.71 -15.05 26.35
CA PHE A 296 15.58 -14.33 25.74
C PHE A 296 15.99 -13.39 24.60
N TRP A 297 17.29 -13.09 24.49
CA TRP A 297 17.88 -12.07 23.60
C TRP A 297 17.73 -12.38 22.10
N SER A 298 17.52 -13.64 21.72
CA SER A 298 17.49 -14.11 20.32
C SER A 298 16.24 -14.92 19.96
N LEU A 299 15.19 -14.91 20.80
CA LEU A 299 13.99 -15.72 20.57
C LEU A 299 13.19 -15.21 19.36
N PRO A 300 12.91 -16.06 18.35
CA PRO A 300 12.24 -15.62 17.12
C PRO A 300 10.77 -15.28 17.34
N TYR A 301 10.34 -14.14 16.79
CA TYR A 301 9.02 -13.50 16.98
C TYR A 301 7.77 -14.30 16.54
N LYS A 302 7.90 -15.55 16.07
CA LYS A 302 6.81 -16.32 15.43
C LYS A 302 6.73 -17.82 15.79
N THR A 303 7.49 -18.32 16.76
CA THR A 303 7.39 -19.73 17.19
C THR A 303 6.45 -19.90 18.39
N SER A 304 5.68 -21.00 18.41
CA SER A 304 5.01 -21.48 19.62
C SER A 304 6.05 -21.99 20.63
N PHE A 305 6.01 -21.49 21.86
CA PHE A 305 6.99 -21.83 22.90
C PHE A 305 6.68 -23.18 23.58
N SER A 306 6.90 -24.26 22.84
CA SER A 306 6.83 -25.67 23.28
C SER A 306 8.20 -26.29 23.59
N ASN A 307 9.27 -25.50 23.66
CA ASN A 307 10.62 -25.99 23.92
C ASN A 307 10.83 -26.31 25.41
N GLU A 308 10.61 -27.58 25.78
CA GLU A 308 10.83 -28.07 27.15
C GLU A 308 12.28 -27.90 27.63
N LYS A 309 13.29 -27.88 26.75
CA LYS A 309 14.68 -27.57 27.17
C LYS A 309 14.80 -26.13 27.71
N LEU A 310 14.11 -25.16 27.10
CA LEU A 310 14.05 -23.80 27.62
C LEU A 310 13.29 -23.75 28.95
N ARG A 311 12.12 -24.42 29.07
CA ARG A 311 11.39 -24.48 30.35
C ARG A 311 12.25 -25.08 31.47
N LEU A 312 12.98 -26.17 31.20
CA LEU A 312 13.88 -26.81 32.17
C LEU A 312 15.07 -25.93 32.58
N LEU A 313 15.74 -25.27 31.62
CA LEU A 313 16.86 -24.36 31.93
C LEU A 313 16.38 -23.15 32.75
N ILE A 314 15.30 -22.49 32.35
CA ILE A 314 14.78 -21.30 33.04
C ILE A 314 14.29 -21.66 34.45
N THR A 315 13.55 -22.77 34.62
CA THR A 315 13.09 -23.23 35.95
C THR A 315 14.25 -23.67 36.86
N SER A 316 15.40 -24.06 36.31
CA SER A 316 16.62 -24.32 37.09
C SER A 316 17.32 -23.03 37.54
N GLY A 317 17.33 -21.97 36.71
CA GLY A 317 17.95 -20.68 37.04
C GLY A 317 17.12 -19.81 37.99
N LYS A 318 15.78 -19.92 37.93
CA LYS A 318 14.76 -19.20 38.73
C LYS A 318 14.72 -17.68 38.66
N GLN A 319 15.82 -16.99 38.36
CA GLN A 319 15.86 -15.52 38.32
C GLN A 319 15.47 -15.00 36.92
N LEU A 320 14.18 -14.71 36.74
CA LEU A 320 13.64 -14.01 35.57
C LEU A 320 13.66 -12.48 35.75
N ASP A 321 13.44 -12.04 36.99
CA ASP A 321 13.24 -10.63 37.35
C ASP A 321 14.59 -9.94 37.56
N CYS A 322 15.19 -9.50 36.45
CA CYS A 322 16.51 -8.87 36.40
C CYS A 322 16.57 -7.79 35.30
N LEU A 323 17.50 -6.84 35.44
CA LEU A 323 17.66 -5.70 34.52
C LEU A 323 18.77 -5.96 33.51
N CYS A 324 18.41 -6.06 32.23
CA CYS A 324 19.30 -6.50 31.15
C CYS A 324 19.42 -5.41 30.08
N ASN A 325 20.61 -5.26 29.48
CA ASN A 325 20.92 -4.25 28.47
C ASN A 325 20.52 -4.71 27.06
N TYR A 326 19.28 -5.18 26.88
CA TYR A 326 18.75 -5.60 25.58
C TYR A 326 18.88 -4.47 24.53
N ASP A 327 19.02 -4.86 23.27
CA ASP A 327 19.16 -3.91 22.16
C ASP A 327 17.80 -3.28 21.75
N ASN A 328 17.20 -2.56 22.68
CA ASN A 328 15.85 -2.00 22.63
C ASN A 328 15.75 -0.71 21.79
N GLU A 329 16.39 -0.61 20.62
CA GLU A 329 16.31 0.59 19.74
C GLU A 329 14.89 0.88 19.20
N ILE A 330 13.95 -0.06 19.35
CA ILE A 330 12.81 -0.20 18.44
C ILE A 330 11.48 0.35 18.98
N ALA A 331 11.28 0.43 20.31
CA ALA A 331 9.90 0.50 20.85
C ALA A 331 9.72 1.35 22.14
N ILE A 332 10.01 2.65 22.05
CA ILE A 332 9.41 3.68 22.94
C ILE A 332 8.68 4.79 22.14
N ASN A 333 9.02 5.01 20.87
CA ASN A 333 8.26 5.92 20.00
C ASN A 333 7.19 5.14 19.21
N PRO A 334 5.88 5.38 19.40
CA PRO A 334 4.85 4.69 18.61
C PRO A 334 4.83 5.06 17.11
N LEU A 335 5.67 6.00 16.65
CA LEU A 335 5.99 6.21 15.22
C LEU A 335 7.08 5.26 14.68
N SER A 336 8.03 4.80 15.49
CA SER A 336 9.07 3.88 15.03
C SER A 336 8.49 2.49 14.84
N PHE A 337 8.81 1.85 13.71
CA PHE A 337 8.11 0.63 13.33
C PHE A 337 8.67 -0.59 14.05
N GLY A 338 7.81 -1.32 14.77
CA GLY A 338 8.12 -2.62 15.38
C GLY A 338 8.29 -3.76 14.38
N TYR A 339 8.94 -3.54 13.24
CA TYR A 339 9.27 -4.57 12.27
C TYR A 339 10.72 -4.97 12.47
N ILE A 340 10.95 -5.83 13.46
CA ILE A 340 12.26 -6.42 13.66
C ILE A 340 12.50 -7.38 12.51
N ASP A 341 13.47 -7.06 11.66
CA ASP A 341 13.77 -7.89 10.51
C ASP A 341 14.21 -9.29 10.96
N SER A 342 13.62 -10.30 10.34
CA SER A 342 14.08 -11.69 10.39
C SER A 342 15.55 -11.90 9.94
N SER A 343 16.19 -10.88 9.38
CA SER A 343 17.64 -10.82 9.12
C SER A 343 18.49 -10.53 10.36
N ILE A 344 17.91 -10.11 11.50
CA ILE A 344 18.64 -10.00 12.78
C ILE A 344 18.94 -11.40 13.34
N LYS A 345 19.93 -12.05 12.73
CA LYS A 345 20.46 -13.37 13.10
C LYS A 345 21.81 -13.27 13.83
N ASN A 346 22.62 -12.28 13.48
CA ASN A 346 23.89 -12.01 14.14
C ASN A 346 23.81 -10.73 14.97
N ILE A 347 23.01 -10.74 16.05
CA ILE A 347 23.22 -9.75 17.10
C ILE A 347 24.63 -10.00 17.65
N SER A 348 25.51 -9.01 17.53
CA SER A 348 26.89 -9.12 18.03
C SER A 348 26.86 -8.99 19.54
N TYR A 349 26.96 -10.13 20.22
CA TYR A 349 27.26 -10.17 21.65
C TYR A 349 28.79 -10.20 21.83
N PRO A 350 29.36 -9.35 22.69
CA PRO A 350 28.71 -8.44 23.62
C PRO A 350 28.40 -7.07 22.96
N PRO A 351 27.37 -6.34 23.47
CA PRO A 351 26.92 -5.09 22.85
C PRO A 351 27.97 -3.97 22.89
N ILE A 352 28.14 -3.27 21.77
CA ILE A 352 29.07 -2.13 21.68
C ILE A 352 28.46 -0.93 22.43
N LYS A 353 28.94 -0.68 23.65
CA LYS A 353 28.74 0.54 24.48
C LYS A 353 27.43 1.30 24.20
N SER A 354 26.32 0.75 24.70
CA SER A 354 25.03 1.41 24.70
C SER A 354 24.80 2.26 25.96
N ASN A 355 24.39 3.52 25.79
CA ASN A 355 23.71 4.29 26.83
C ASN A 355 22.20 3.95 26.82
N LYS A 356 21.85 2.65 26.78
CA LYS A 356 20.47 2.17 26.65
C LYS A 356 19.91 1.80 28.03
N ILE A 357 18.60 1.98 28.19
CA ILE A 357 17.83 1.66 29.39
C ILE A 357 17.83 0.14 29.59
N ARG A 358 18.21 -0.35 30.77
CA ARG A 358 18.11 -1.77 31.08
C ARG A 358 16.69 -2.15 31.46
N THR A 359 16.20 -3.26 30.92
CA THR A 359 14.81 -3.72 31.06
C THR A 359 14.75 -5.21 31.42
N SER A 360 13.63 -5.67 31.97
CA SER A 360 13.41 -7.10 32.23
C SER A 360 13.08 -7.90 30.95
N PRO A 361 13.23 -9.24 30.95
CA PRO A 361 12.78 -10.09 29.85
C PRO A 361 11.29 -9.91 29.52
N LEU A 362 10.46 -9.63 30.54
CA LEU A 362 9.04 -9.37 30.38
C LEU A 362 8.77 -8.03 29.70
N ILE A 363 9.48 -6.97 30.10
CA ILE A 363 9.41 -5.67 29.40
C ILE A 363 9.87 -5.81 27.95
N HIS A 364 10.99 -6.49 27.70
CA HIS A 364 11.51 -6.77 26.35
C HIS A 364 10.48 -7.51 25.47
N ALA A 365 9.81 -8.54 26.01
CA ALA A 365 8.73 -9.25 25.31
C ALA A 365 7.51 -8.36 24.98
N VAL A 366 7.15 -7.43 25.87
CA VAL A 366 6.07 -6.44 25.66
C VAL A 366 6.48 -5.38 24.61
N VAL A 367 7.70 -4.84 24.73
CA VAL A 367 8.34 -3.89 23.80
C VAL A 367 8.40 -4.47 22.38
N HIS A 368 8.59 -5.77 22.23
CA HIS A 368 8.59 -6.47 20.95
C HIS A 368 7.24 -7.10 20.56
N ASN A 369 6.15 -6.68 21.21
CA ASN A 369 4.78 -7.06 20.87
C ASN A 369 4.51 -8.59 20.87
N ASN A 370 5.36 -9.37 21.54
CA ASN A 370 5.39 -10.82 21.44
C ASN A 370 4.45 -11.47 22.48
N PHE A 371 3.15 -11.47 22.17
CA PHE A 371 2.10 -12.02 23.04
C PHE A 371 2.41 -13.42 23.57
N GLN A 372 2.98 -14.30 22.74
CA GLN A 372 3.30 -15.68 23.13
C GLN A 372 4.48 -15.74 24.12
N LEU A 373 5.50 -14.90 23.96
CA LEU A 373 6.60 -14.80 24.91
C LEU A 373 6.17 -14.15 26.24
N VAL A 374 5.33 -13.10 26.18
CA VAL A 374 4.71 -12.51 27.39
C VAL A 374 3.93 -13.57 28.15
N LYS A 375 3.11 -14.38 27.46
CA LYS A 375 2.35 -15.48 28.09
C LYS A 375 3.27 -16.53 28.71
N PHE A 376 4.30 -16.97 27.98
CA PHE A 376 5.28 -17.94 28.44
C PHE A 376 6.03 -17.48 29.71
N LEU A 377 6.42 -16.20 29.77
CA LEU A 377 7.08 -15.62 30.96
C LEU A 377 6.13 -15.54 32.17
N LEU A 378 4.84 -15.22 31.95
CA LEU A 378 3.82 -15.22 33.01
C LEU A 378 3.44 -16.64 33.49
N GLU A 379 3.52 -17.65 32.61
CA GLU A 379 3.41 -19.07 32.99
C GLU A 379 4.58 -19.53 33.88
N LEU A 380 5.77 -18.98 33.67
CA LEU A 380 6.97 -19.25 34.47
C LEU A 380 7.08 -18.37 35.74
N ASN A 381 6.03 -17.59 36.05
CA ASN A 381 5.90 -16.73 37.23
C ASN A 381 6.89 -15.54 37.30
N ALA A 382 7.28 -14.95 36.17
CA ALA A 382 7.91 -13.63 36.17
C ALA A 382 7.00 -12.58 36.84
N ASP A 383 7.56 -11.62 37.59
CA ASP A 383 6.78 -10.57 38.23
C ASP A 383 6.26 -9.57 37.19
N VAL A 384 4.94 -9.56 37.06
CA VAL A 384 4.15 -8.66 36.21
C VAL A 384 4.34 -7.17 36.55
N ASN A 385 4.94 -6.86 37.70
CA ASN A 385 5.24 -5.50 38.15
C ASN A 385 6.71 -5.08 37.99
N PHE A 386 7.65 -6.00 37.72
CA PHE A 386 9.08 -5.71 37.80
C PHE A 386 9.50 -4.64 36.77
N PRO A 387 9.97 -3.47 37.20
CA PRO A 387 10.14 -2.31 36.32
C PRO A 387 11.52 -2.25 35.64
N ASP A 388 11.69 -1.26 34.77
CA ASP A 388 12.99 -0.82 34.25
C ASP A 388 13.73 0.12 35.24
N GLU A 389 14.89 0.63 34.82
CA GLU A 389 15.68 1.64 35.59
C GLU A 389 14.93 2.97 35.82
N ASN A 390 13.97 3.33 34.96
CA ASN A 390 13.09 4.49 35.10
C ASN A 390 11.80 4.18 35.90
N LYS A 391 11.72 3.04 36.59
CA LYS A 391 10.54 2.54 37.33
C LYS A 391 9.29 2.27 36.47
N GLN A 392 9.41 2.26 35.14
CA GLN A 392 8.33 1.93 34.22
C GLN A 392 8.04 0.42 34.24
N THR A 393 6.79 0.05 34.48
CA THR A 393 6.36 -1.36 34.60
C THR A 393 5.97 -1.97 33.24
N PRO A 394 5.88 -3.31 33.11
CA PRO A 394 5.39 -3.97 31.90
C PRO A 394 4.03 -3.45 31.42
N LEU A 395 3.16 -3.03 32.35
CA LEU A 395 1.87 -2.40 32.02
C LEU A 395 2.03 -1.06 31.31
N MET A 396 2.99 -0.23 31.75
CA MET A 396 3.24 1.07 31.12
C MET A 396 3.74 0.90 29.69
N TYR A 397 4.65 -0.04 29.45
CA TYR A 397 5.10 -0.37 28.09
C TYR A 397 3.96 -0.93 27.22
N ALA A 398 3.13 -1.83 27.74
CA ALA A 398 1.98 -2.38 26.99
C ALA A 398 0.95 -1.31 26.60
N VAL A 399 0.78 -0.31 27.47
CA VAL A 399 -0.04 0.88 27.25
C VAL A 399 0.58 1.82 26.21
N ILE A 400 1.89 2.11 26.29
CA ILE A 400 2.61 2.94 25.30
C ILE A 400 2.56 2.29 23.89
N GLN A 401 2.69 0.96 23.83
CA GLN A 401 2.53 0.18 22.61
C GLN A 401 1.07 0.01 22.14
N ASN A 402 0.09 0.48 22.93
CA ASN A 402 -1.34 0.42 22.62
C ASN A 402 -1.86 -1.02 22.31
N ASN A 403 -1.21 -2.04 22.86
CA ASN A 403 -1.67 -3.42 22.68
C ASN A 403 -2.63 -3.82 23.81
N ILE A 404 -3.93 -3.66 23.55
CA ILE A 404 -5.01 -4.08 24.45
C ILE A 404 -4.99 -5.59 24.77
N ASP A 405 -4.52 -6.45 23.87
CA ASP A 405 -4.43 -7.90 24.12
C ASP A 405 -3.31 -8.23 25.11
N ILE A 406 -2.16 -7.56 25.01
CA ILE A 406 -1.09 -7.68 26.01
C ILE A 406 -1.53 -7.05 27.34
N VAL A 407 -2.25 -5.92 27.34
CA VAL A 407 -2.84 -5.35 28.57
C VAL A 407 -3.81 -6.34 29.22
N LYS A 408 -4.71 -6.99 28.47
CA LYS A 408 -5.62 -8.04 28.97
C LYS A 408 -4.87 -9.26 29.51
N LEU A 409 -3.79 -9.69 28.85
CA LEU A 409 -2.93 -10.80 29.32
C LEU A 409 -2.19 -10.45 30.62
N LEU A 410 -1.68 -9.22 30.75
CA LEU A 410 -1.05 -8.72 31.97
C LEU A 410 -2.06 -8.57 33.13
N LEU A 411 -3.33 -8.21 32.83
CA LEU A 411 -4.43 -8.16 33.80
C LEU A 411 -4.96 -9.57 34.19
N ASN A 412 -4.88 -10.54 33.29
CA ASN A 412 -5.36 -11.90 33.48
C ASN A 412 -4.53 -12.89 32.66
N LYS A 413 -3.63 -13.64 33.33
CA LYS A 413 -2.68 -14.57 32.68
C LYS A 413 -3.34 -15.71 31.90
N ASN A 414 -4.62 -15.98 32.15
CA ASN A 414 -5.40 -17.00 31.44
C ASN A 414 -6.07 -16.46 30.15
N TYR A 415 -5.90 -15.18 29.82
CA TYR A 415 -6.50 -14.56 28.64
C TYR A 415 -6.09 -15.24 27.33
N SER A 416 -7.05 -15.34 26.41
CA SER A 416 -6.84 -15.66 25.00
C SER A 416 -7.62 -14.67 24.13
N PRO A 417 -7.01 -14.08 23.08
CA PRO A 417 -7.72 -13.23 22.13
C PRO A 417 -8.88 -13.95 21.42
N ASP A 418 -8.87 -15.29 21.40
CA ASP A 418 -9.92 -16.12 20.82
C ASP A 418 -11.16 -16.26 21.72
N ASP A 419 -11.10 -15.87 22.99
CA ASP A 419 -12.26 -15.91 23.90
C ASP A 419 -13.05 -14.60 23.89
N ASP A 420 -12.43 -13.47 23.52
CA ASP A 420 -13.13 -12.23 23.21
C ASP A 420 -13.86 -12.32 21.86
N GLN A 421 -13.27 -13.01 20.87
CA GLN A 421 -13.92 -13.31 19.58
C GLN A 421 -15.18 -14.18 19.69
N LYS A 422 -15.44 -14.80 20.85
CA LYS A 422 -16.67 -15.55 21.18
C LYS A 422 -17.64 -14.74 22.04
N GLN A 423 -17.25 -13.54 22.48
CA GLN A 423 -17.95 -12.74 23.47
C GLN A 423 -18.24 -11.30 23.05
N THR A 424 -17.76 -10.85 21.87
CA THR A 424 -18.24 -9.63 21.23
C THR A 424 -19.76 -9.70 21.07
N PRO A 425 -20.54 -8.86 21.77
CA PRO A 425 -21.92 -8.65 21.41
C PRO A 425 -21.91 -7.79 20.15
N THR A 426 -22.44 -8.32 19.05
CA THR A 426 -23.30 -7.48 18.22
C THR A 426 -24.42 -6.94 19.12
N ASN A 427 -25.01 -5.80 18.76
CA ASN A 427 -26.23 -5.34 19.43
C ASN A 427 -27.44 -6.18 18.99
N GLN A 428 -27.52 -7.45 19.41
CA GLN A 428 -28.69 -8.35 19.48
C GLN A 428 -28.20 -9.72 20.08
N PRO A 429 -29.05 -10.63 20.60
CA PRO A 429 -28.61 -11.77 21.44
C PRO A 429 -28.46 -13.13 20.74
N VAL A 430 -27.37 -13.85 21.02
CA VAL A 430 -27.13 -15.24 20.55
C VAL A 430 -28.00 -16.27 21.28
N LEU A 431 -28.71 -17.14 20.53
CA LEU A 431 -29.21 -18.44 21.01
C LEU A 431 -29.20 -19.54 19.91
N TYR A 432 -28.06 -20.20 19.71
CA TYR A 432 -27.97 -21.39 18.83
C TYR A 432 -28.98 -22.49 19.21
N PRO A 433 -29.47 -23.28 18.22
CA PRO A 433 -28.87 -24.62 18.11
C PRO A 433 -28.72 -25.19 16.68
N ARG A 434 -27.45 -25.48 16.34
CA ARG A 434 -26.99 -26.72 15.69
C ARG A 434 -27.27 -26.91 14.17
N LYS A 435 -26.21 -26.72 13.38
CA LYS A 435 -25.98 -27.15 11.98
C LYS A 435 -26.96 -28.21 11.44
N ARG A 436 -27.69 -27.85 10.38
CA ARG A 436 -28.17 -28.80 9.36
C ARG A 436 -27.33 -28.60 8.09
N GLN A 437 -26.77 -29.68 7.55
CA GLN A 437 -26.29 -29.65 6.16
C GLN A 437 -27.49 -29.66 5.21
N PRO A 438 -27.47 -28.88 4.11
CA PRO A 438 -28.52 -28.96 3.10
C PRO A 438 -28.51 -30.33 2.42
N LYS A 439 -29.67 -30.98 2.35
CA LYS A 439 -29.87 -32.12 1.45
C LYS A 439 -30.21 -31.61 0.05
N ASN A 440 -29.41 -32.02 -0.93
CA ASN A 440 -29.89 -32.55 -2.21
C ASN A 440 -28.78 -33.52 -2.70
N ASN A 441 -29.07 -34.77 -3.10
CA ASN A 441 -29.93 -35.22 -4.21
C ASN A 441 -29.39 -34.68 -5.55
N ILE A 442 -29.08 -35.47 -6.58
CA ILE A 442 -29.21 -36.92 -6.89
C ILE A 442 -27.98 -37.21 -7.81
N ASP A 443 -27.26 -38.34 -7.77
CA ASP A 443 -27.70 -39.64 -8.31
C ASP A 443 -26.76 -40.82 -7.92
N ILE A 444 -26.96 -41.99 -8.55
CA ILE A 444 -26.32 -43.31 -8.38
C ILE A 444 -27.07 -44.22 -7.40
N VAL A 445 -28.27 -44.61 -7.83
CA VAL A 445 -28.92 -45.86 -7.42
C VAL A 445 -28.42 -46.99 -8.32
N LYS A 446 -27.98 -48.12 -7.73
CA LYS A 446 -27.48 -49.36 -8.38
C LYS A 446 -26.10 -49.26 -9.05
N LEU A 447 -25.04 -49.41 -8.26
CA LEU A 447 -23.88 -50.21 -8.69
C LEU A 447 -23.35 -51.04 -7.51
N LEU A 448 -23.15 -52.33 -7.76
CA LEU A 448 -22.43 -53.32 -6.93
C LEU A 448 -23.05 -53.71 -5.56
N LEU A 449 -23.98 -54.68 -5.65
CA LEU A 449 -24.28 -55.67 -4.62
C LEU A 449 -23.06 -56.52 -4.21
N ASN A 450 -23.11 -57.13 -3.02
CA ASN A 450 -22.48 -58.40 -2.60
C ASN A 450 -20.95 -58.53 -2.87
N LYS A 451 -20.08 -58.35 -1.87
CA LYS A 451 -19.77 -59.31 -0.75
C LYS A 451 -18.86 -58.63 0.31
N ASN A 452 -18.44 -59.20 1.45
CA ASN A 452 -18.44 -60.60 1.94
C ASN A 452 -18.61 -60.70 3.49
N TYR A 453 -18.26 -61.84 4.08
CA TYR A 453 -18.04 -62.11 5.53
C TYR A 453 -16.77 -61.37 6.08
N SER A 454 -16.57 -61.03 7.37
CA SER A 454 -16.89 -61.66 8.70
C SER A 454 -15.94 -62.83 9.09
N PRO A 455 -15.79 -63.25 10.38
CA PRO A 455 -16.07 -62.62 11.70
C PRO A 455 -14.88 -61.78 12.27
N ASP A 456 -14.33 -61.79 13.51
CA ASP A 456 -14.44 -62.52 14.82
C ASP A 456 -14.00 -61.53 15.97
N ASP A 457 -14.63 -61.41 17.17
CA ASP A 457 -14.54 -62.17 18.47
C ASP A 457 -13.39 -61.70 19.43
N ASP A 458 -13.44 -61.70 20.78
CA ASP A 458 -14.40 -62.06 21.87
C ASP A 458 -13.94 -61.29 23.15
N GLN A 459 -14.67 -60.88 24.22
CA GLN A 459 -16.08 -60.63 24.58
C GLN A 459 -16.13 -59.87 25.95
N LYS A 460 -17.30 -59.35 26.37
CA LYS A 460 -18.12 -59.93 27.49
C LYS A 460 -19.29 -59.03 27.93
N GLN A 461 -20.50 -59.53 27.63
CA GLN A 461 -21.66 -59.64 28.52
C GLN A 461 -22.28 -58.38 29.16
N THR A 462 -23.40 -57.98 28.52
CA THR A 462 -24.65 -57.42 29.05
C THR A 462 -25.34 -58.44 30.03
N PRO A 463 -26.56 -58.25 30.65
CA PRO A 463 -27.72 -57.51 30.11
C PRO A 463 -28.81 -56.93 31.06
N THR A 464 -29.91 -56.49 30.42
CA THR A 464 -31.27 -56.24 30.94
C THR A 464 -31.48 -55.01 31.86
N ASN A 465 -32.60 -54.28 31.81
CA ASN A 465 -33.87 -54.50 31.08
C ASN A 465 -34.44 -53.22 30.43
N GLN A 466 -35.37 -53.40 29.48
CA GLN A 466 -36.20 -52.35 28.84
C GLN A 466 -37.69 -52.51 29.30
N PRO A 467 -38.75 -51.96 28.64
CA PRO A 467 -38.89 -50.81 27.72
C PRO A 467 -40.11 -49.87 28.03
N VAL A 468 -40.42 -48.97 27.07
CA VAL A 468 -41.74 -48.42 26.62
C VAL A 468 -42.54 -47.28 27.30
N LEU A 469 -42.98 -46.39 26.39
CA LEU A 469 -44.28 -45.68 26.24
C LEU A 469 -44.50 -44.21 26.69
N TYR A 470 -45.09 -43.48 25.73
CA TYR A 470 -45.59 -42.09 25.70
C TYR A 470 -46.93 -41.95 26.49
N PRO A 471 -47.54 -40.74 26.74
CA PRO A 471 -47.48 -39.52 25.92
C PRO A 471 -47.59 -38.13 26.62
N ARG A 472 -47.70 -37.07 25.79
CA ARG A 472 -47.94 -35.65 26.14
C ARG A 472 -49.19 -35.39 27.00
N LYS A 473 -49.16 -34.34 27.84
CA LYS A 473 -50.31 -33.42 28.11
C LYS A 473 -49.86 -32.04 28.64
N ARG A 474 -50.78 -31.07 28.75
CA ARG A 474 -50.52 -29.63 29.00
C ARG A 474 -50.96 -29.15 30.39
N GLN A 475 -50.10 -28.41 31.11
CA GLN A 475 -50.41 -27.36 32.12
C GLN A 475 -51.28 -27.79 33.35
N PRO A 476 -51.56 -26.93 34.36
CA PRO A 476 -51.02 -25.61 34.73
C PRO A 476 -50.46 -25.49 36.18
N LYS A 477 -50.09 -24.25 36.55
CA LYS A 477 -49.79 -23.66 37.88
C LYS A 477 -50.46 -24.32 39.12
N VAL A 478 -49.76 -24.34 40.28
CA VAL A 478 -50.20 -23.66 41.54
C VAL A 478 -49.09 -23.65 42.63
N ARG A 479 -49.26 -22.77 43.63
CA ARG A 479 -48.36 -22.38 44.75
C ARG A 479 -48.18 -23.45 45.87
N GLN A 480 -47.28 -23.13 46.81
CA GLN A 480 -47.17 -23.51 48.25
C GLN A 480 -46.00 -24.47 48.58
N ARG A 481 -45.30 -24.36 49.73
CA ARG A 481 -45.33 -23.35 50.82
C ARG A 481 -43.98 -23.25 51.57
N LYS A 482 -43.84 -22.16 52.33
CA LYS A 482 -42.92 -21.88 53.46
C LYS A 482 -42.18 -23.09 54.09
N PHE A 483 -40.94 -22.86 54.52
CA PHE A 483 -40.66 -22.75 55.96
C PHE A 483 -39.70 -21.58 56.25
N PHE A 484 -39.52 -21.24 57.53
CA PHE A 484 -39.10 -19.90 57.98
C PHE A 484 -38.38 -19.97 59.32
N LEU A 485 -37.23 -19.30 59.44
CA LEU A 485 -36.54 -18.76 60.63
C LEU A 485 -35.24 -18.12 60.08
N GLY A 486 -34.77 -16.92 60.43
CA GLY A 486 -35.11 -16.06 61.57
C GLY A 486 -34.04 -16.20 62.67
N VAL A 487 -33.41 -15.15 63.21
CA VAL A 487 -33.48 -13.70 62.92
C VAL A 487 -32.02 -13.13 62.95
N THR A 488 -31.59 -11.88 63.22
CA THR A 488 -32.13 -10.64 63.82
C THR A 488 -31.25 -9.44 63.39
N THR A 489 -31.84 -8.26 63.12
CA THR A 489 -31.38 -6.85 63.40
C THR A 489 -29.90 -6.43 63.23
N THR A 490 -29.54 -5.24 62.73
CA THR A 490 -30.29 -4.00 62.36
C THR A 490 -29.86 -3.51 60.96
N ASP A 491 -30.71 -3.00 60.06
CA ASP A 491 -31.60 -1.82 60.15
C ASP A 491 -30.80 -0.49 60.22
N LEU A 492 -31.01 0.56 59.41
CA LEU A 492 -31.97 0.89 58.30
C LEU A 492 -31.24 1.88 57.32
N VAL A 493 -31.37 1.83 55.98
CA VAL A 493 -32.47 2.33 55.07
C VAL A 493 -32.44 3.87 54.86
N THR A 494 -32.81 4.51 53.72
CA THR A 494 -33.46 4.20 52.40
C THR A 494 -32.86 5.14 51.28
N ASP A 495 -33.24 5.18 49.98
CA ASP A 495 -34.30 4.50 49.19
C ASP A 495 -33.99 4.33 47.68
N THR A 496 -34.87 3.57 47.00
CA THR A 496 -35.20 3.43 45.55
C THR A 496 -34.46 4.26 44.50
N ASP A 497 -33.95 3.69 43.39
CA ASP A 497 -34.59 2.90 42.31
C ASP A 497 -35.52 3.69 41.36
N GLU A 498 -35.13 3.74 40.08
CA GLU A 498 -36.02 3.42 38.95
C GLU A 498 -35.17 2.93 37.76
N ALA A 499 -35.74 2.11 36.85
CA ALA A 499 -34.96 1.21 36.00
C ALA A 499 -35.31 1.26 34.50
N SER A 500 -34.29 1.08 33.64
CA SER A 500 -34.46 0.66 32.25
C SER A 500 -33.41 -0.41 31.87
N ASN A 501 -33.85 -1.42 31.11
CA ASN A 501 -33.07 -2.64 30.85
C ASN A 501 -31.75 -2.36 30.14
N ASN A 502 -30.69 -3.03 30.58
CA ASN A 502 -29.56 -3.34 29.71
C ASN A 502 -28.95 -4.71 30.06
N LYS A 503 -28.66 -5.53 29.04
CA LYS A 503 -28.11 -6.89 29.20
C LYS A 503 -26.71 -6.76 29.81
N LYS A 504 -26.49 -7.30 31.03
CA LYS A 504 -25.18 -7.23 31.71
C LYS A 504 -24.13 -8.04 30.95
N ALA A 505 -23.33 -7.36 30.13
CA ALA A 505 -22.08 -7.91 29.61
C ALA A 505 -21.20 -8.39 30.78
N LYS A 506 -20.48 -9.51 30.60
CA LYS A 506 -19.53 -10.00 31.61
C LYS A 506 -18.37 -9.00 31.72
N LYS A 507 -18.35 -8.24 32.82
CA LYS A 507 -17.26 -7.31 33.12
C LYS A 507 -15.93 -8.08 33.19
N PHE A 508 -14.90 -7.61 32.48
CA PHE A 508 -13.59 -8.26 32.43
C PHE A 508 -13.02 -8.39 33.85
N GLN A 509 -12.55 -9.60 34.21
CA GLN A 509 -12.04 -9.89 35.54
C GLN A 509 -10.50 -9.87 35.55
N LYS A 510 -9.94 -8.89 36.27
CA LYS A 510 -8.52 -8.88 36.67
C LYS A 510 -8.25 -10.08 37.61
N THR A 511 -7.26 -10.90 37.29
CA THR A 511 -6.85 -12.07 38.10
C THR A 511 -5.38 -12.03 38.51
N SER A 512 -4.56 -11.17 37.88
CA SER A 512 -3.15 -11.02 38.22
C SER A 512 -2.92 -10.04 39.39
N LEU A 513 -1.76 -10.16 40.03
CA LEU A 513 -1.28 -9.26 41.10
C LEU A 513 -0.72 -7.92 40.57
N ILE A 514 -1.07 -7.53 39.34
CA ILE A 514 -0.54 -6.31 38.72
C ILE A 514 -1.04 -5.03 39.42
N ASN A 515 -0.13 -4.09 39.67
CA ASN A 515 -0.39 -2.80 40.29
C ASN A 515 -0.72 -1.76 39.20
N LEU A 516 -2.00 -1.40 39.10
CA LEU A 516 -2.50 -0.41 38.13
C LEU A 516 -2.07 1.03 38.47
N ASN A 517 -1.64 1.27 39.71
CA ASN A 517 -1.29 2.57 40.26
C ASN A 517 0.22 2.66 40.57
N ALA A 518 1.04 1.79 39.95
CA ALA A 518 2.50 1.95 39.96
C ALA A 518 2.91 3.27 39.29
N ILE A 519 4.04 3.84 39.72
CA ILE A 519 4.55 5.14 39.26
C ILE A 519 5.99 5.05 38.76
N ASP A 520 6.30 5.78 37.70
CA ASP A 520 7.66 5.93 37.16
C ASP A 520 8.52 6.90 38.00
N ILE A 521 9.77 7.17 37.59
CA ILE A 521 10.65 8.16 38.23
C ILE A 521 10.10 9.60 38.24
N HIS A 522 9.08 9.90 37.45
CA HIS A 522 8.38 11.19 37.40
C HIS A 522 7.02 11.16 38.11
N GLY A 523 6.66 10.07 38.80
CA GLY A 523 5.36 9.91 39.47
C GLY A 523 4.21 9.49 38.56
N ARG A 524 4.45 9.25 37.27
CA ARG A 524 3.40 9.00 36.28
C ARG A 524 2.89 7.57 36.36
N THR A 525 1.56 7.42 36.43
CA THR A 525 0.89 6.11 36.34
C THR A 525 0.71 5.64 34.90
N CYS A 526 0.28 4.39 34.69
CA CYS A 526 -0.04 3.90 33.34
C CYS A 526 -1.10 4.75 32.61
N ILE A 527 -2.05 5.37 33.33
CA ILE A 527 -3.06 6.27 32.74
C ILE A 527 -2.43 7.56 32.20
N HIS A 528 -1.36 8.08 32.82
CA HIS A 528 -0.62 9.22 32.29
C HIS A 528 0.07 8.85 30.96
N HIS A 529 0.74 7.69 30.91
CA HIS A 529 1.36 7.18 29.69
C HIS A 529 0.35 6.91 28.56
N LEU A 530 -0.86 6.44 28.89
CA LEU A 530 -1.97 6.23 27.95
C LEU A 530 -2.41 7.53 27.24
N ILE A 531 -2.20 8.69 27.86
CA ILE A 531 -2.62 10.00 27.37
C ILE A 531 -1.45 10.75 26.68
N GLN A 532 -0.25 10.16 26.68
CA GLN A 532 0.97 10.75 26.12
C GLN A 532 1.58 10.03 24.88
N PRO A 533 0.86 9.39 23.92
CA PRO A 533 1.53 8.60 22.87
C PRO A 533 2.22 9.43 21.77
N PHE A 534 1.61 10.54 21.31
CA PHE A 534 2.18 11.39 20.26
C PHE A 534 1.99 12.90 20.58
N PRO A 535 2.77 13.81 19.97
CA PRO A 535 2.52 15.25 20.07
C PRO A 535 1.18 15.69 19.46
N ASP A 536 0.82 15.11 18.31
CA ASP A 536 -0.29 15.59 17.48
C ASP A 536 -1.57 14.70 17.55
N GLY A 537 -1.59 13.69 18.44
CA GLY A 537 -2.75 12.80 18.59
C GLY A 537 -2.55 11.61 19.55
N SER A 538 -3.53 10.71 19.57
CA SER A 538 -3.56 9.49 20.38
C SER A 538 -4.18 8.32 19.61
N TYR A 539 -3.91 7.07 19.98
CA TYR A 539 -4.58 5.92 19.37
C TYR A 539 -6.07 5.86 19.73
N THR A 540 -6.92 5.36 18.82
CA THR A 540 -8.35 5.13 19.07
C THR A 540 -8.58 4.17 20.24
N ASN A 541 -7.89 3.02 20.20
CA ASN A 541 -7.87 1.98 21.23
C ASN A 541 -7.53 2.49 22.65
N ASN A 542 -6.93 3.67 22.81
CA ASN A 542 -6.63 4.20 24.14
C ASN A 542 -7.91 4.43 24.96
N ILE A 543 -9.05 4.64 24.31
CA ILE A 543 -10.37 4.72 24.97
C ILE A 543 -10.77 3.37 25.54
N ASP A 544 -10.63 2.28 24.78
CA ASP A 544 -10.95 0.93 25.24
C ASP A 544 -10.00 0.47 26.36
N ILE A 545 -8.71 0.80 26.25
CA ILE A 545 -7.72 0.54 27.30
C ILE A 545 -8.02 1.37 28.56
N LEU A 546 -8.42 2.65 28.42
CA LEU A 546 -8.83 3.51 29.54
C LEU A 546 -10.04 2.91 30.27
N CYS A 547 -11.09 2.55 29.52
CA CYS A 547 -12.30 1.93 30.05
C CYS A 547 -11.99 0.57 30.72
N LEU A 548 -11.15 -0.27 30.10
CA LEU A 548 -10.70 -1.54 30.66
C LEU A 548 -9.95 -1.35 31.99
N LEU A 549 -8.94 -0.47 32.03
CA LEU A 549 -8.13 -0.20 33.22
C LEU A 549 -8.97 0.40 34.35
N HIS A 550 -9.83 1.38 34.04
CA HIS A 550 -10.77 1.94 35.01
C HIS A 550 -11.74 0.87 35.54
N SER A 551 -12.28 0.02 34.67
CA SER A 551 -13.17 -1.08 35.07
C SER A 551 -12.48 -2.08 36.02
N CYS A 552 -11.15 -2.23 35.91
CA CYS A 552 -10.29 -3.06 36.75
C CYS A 552 -9.74 -2.35 38.00
N GLY A 553 -10.06 -1.06 38.23
CA GLY A 553 -9.69 -0.31 39.43
C GLY A 553 -8.47 0.62 39.31
N ALA A 554 -8.04 0.97 38.10
CA ALA A 554 -6.99 1.99 37.91
C ALA A 554 -7.49 3.39 38.33
N SER A 555 -6.63 4.16 39.00
CA SER A 555 -6.94 5.53 39.42
C SER A 555 -6.84 6.52 38.26
N LEU A 556 -7.89 7.31 38.05
CA LEU A 556 -7.95 8.38 37.05
C LEU A 556 -7.57 9.76 37.62
N THR A 557 -7.25 9.85 38.91
CA THR A 557 -7.13 11.12 39.65
C THR A 557 -5.84 11.26 40.46
N MET A 558 -4.90 10.33 40.35
CA MET A 558 -3.53 10.54 40.86
C MET A 558 -2.82 11.61 40.04
N THR A 559 -1.92 12.36 40.67
CA THR A 559 -1.00 13.30 40.02
C THR A 559 0.36 12.67 39.76
N ASP A 560 1.15 13.27 38.87
CA ASP A 560 2.59 13.05 38.76
C ASP A 560 3.38 13.92 39.79
N LEU A 561 4.72 13.89 39.75
CA LEU A 561 5.57 14.78 40.58
C LEU A 561 5.50 16.27 40.17
N SER A 562 4.73 16.62 39.15
CA SER A 562 4.44 18.00 38.71
C SER A 562 3.05 18.48 39.17
N ASP A 563 2.37 17.71 40.02
CA ASP A 563 0.96 17.89 40.45
C ASP A 563 -0.08 17.87 39.30
N LEU A 564 0.23 17.25 38.16
CA LEU A 564 -0.67 17.16 37.01
C LEU A 564 -1.43 15.82 36.99
N THR A 565 -2.76 15.86 36.88
CA THR A 565 -3.58 14.64 36.72
C THR A 565 -3.70 14.20 35.25
N PRO A 566 -4.14 12.96 34.98
CA PRO A 566 -4.52 12.49 33.64
C PRO A 566 -5.45 13.45 32.86
N LEU A 567 -6.38 14.10 33.55
CA LEU A 567 -7.32 15.04 32.92
C LEU A 567 -6.60 16.33 32.49
N GLU A 568 -5.67 16.86 33.29
CA GLU A 568 -4.82 17.98 32.90
C GLU A 568 -3.82 17.60 31.80
N TYR A 569 -3.29 16.37 31.79
CA TYR A 569 -2.50 15.85 30.66
C TYR A 569 -3.30 15.83 29.36
N SER A 570 -4.53 15.32 29.36
CA SER A 570 -5.39 15.33 28.15
C SER A 570 -5.76 16.74 27.70
N THR A 571 -5.86 17.67 28.65
CA THR A 571 -6.06 19.11 28.38
C THR A 571 -4.81 19.73 27.74
N ARG A 572 -3.63 19.47 28.31
CA ARG A 572 -2.33 20.02 27.86
C ARG A 572 -1.90 19.48 26.49
N ASN A 573 -2.28 18.24 26.18
CA ASN A 573 -1.97 17.58 24.91
C ASN A 573 -3.05 17.81 23.83
N ASN A 574 -4.10 18.61 24.10
CA ASN A 574 -5.27 18.81 23.22
C ASN A 574 -5.99 17.50 22.78
N CYS A 575 -5.85 16.41 23.55
CA CYS A 575 -6.40 15.09 23.22
C CYS A 575 -7.89 14.99 23.56
N ARG A 576 -8.73 15.72 22.80
CA ARG A 576 -10.17 15.90 23.07
C ARG A 576 -10.92 14.60 23.39
N HIS A 577 -10.72 13.54 22.61
CA HIS A 577 -11.47 12.30 22.77
C HIS A 577 -11.21 11.61 24.12
N LEU A 578 -9.96 11.69 24.62
CA LEU A 578 -9.60 11.18 25.95
C LEU A 578 -10.10 12.14 27.04
N TYR A 579 -10.05 13.47 26.83
CA TYR A 579 -10.63 14.45 27.76
C TYR A 579 -12.13 14.23 27.96
N ASP A 580 -12.89 14.10 26.87
CA ASP A 580 -14.35 13.92 26.88
C ASP A 580 -14.73 12.61 27.59
N GLU A 581 -13.95 11.52 27.45
CA GLU A 581 -14.21 10.25 28.15
C GLU A 581 -13.74 10.26 29.63
N LEU A 582 -12.56 10.81 29.93
CA LEU A 582 -12.10 10.99 31.33
C LEU A 582 -13.08 11.83 32.13
N THR A 583 -13.69 12.85 31.52
CA THR A 583 -14.73 13.69 32.14
C THR A 583 -15.96 12.88 32.51
N LYS A 584 -16.46 12.01 31.59
CA LYS A 584 -17.58 11.10 31.87
C LYS A 584 -17.25 10.12 33.01
N LEU A 585 -16.11 9.44 32.92
CA LEU A 585 -15.70 8.39 33.88
C LEU A 585 -15.44 8.97 35.28
N THR A 586 -14.83 10.15 35.38
CA THR A 586 -14.57 10.81 36.68
C THR A 586 -15.76 11.56 37.25
N ARG A 587 -16.87 11.71 36.48
CA ARG A 587 -18.09 12.45 36.85
C ARG A 587 -17.85 13.92 37.27
N LYS A 588 -16.69 14.51 36.96
CA LYS A 588 -16.41 15.93 37.23
C LYS A 588 -17.31 16.79 36.34
N LYS A 589 -18.02 17.76 36.92
CA LYS A 589 -18.68 18.85 36.16
C LYS A 589 -17.64 19.89 35.71
N THR A 590 -16.71 19.50 34.83
CA THR A 590 -15.90 20.47 34.08
C THR A 590 -16.76 21.12 32.99
N GLY A 591 -16.43 22.36 32.62
CA GLY A 591 -16.99 22.97 31.42
C GLY A 591 -16.43 22.29 30.17
N LEU A 592 -17.15 22.37 29.05
CA LEU A 592 -16.64 21.96 27.74
C LEU A 592 -15.26 22.58 27.51
N MET A 593 -14.26 21.74 27.21
CA MET A 593 -12.90 22.20 26.92
C MET A 593 -12.95 23.19 25.75
N LYS A 594 -12.62 24.46 26.01
CA LYS A 594 -12.60 25.53 25.00
C LYS A 594 -11.39 25.41 24.08
N ILE A 595 -11.28 24.28 23.38
CA ILE A 595 -10.39 24.14 22.24
C ILE A 595 -10.90 25.10 21.16
N THR A 596 -10.14 26.17 20.90
CA THR A 596 -10.28 26.89 19.64
C THR A 596 -10.01 25.90 18.52
N LYS A 597 -11.02 25.54 17.73
CA LYS A 597 -10.88 24.64 16.59
C LYS A 597 -9.89 25.26 15.62
N GLU A 598 -8.62 24.84 15.70
CA GLU A 598 -7.54 25.43 14.91
C GLU A 598 -7.87 25.24 13.43
N LYS A 599 -7.86 26.35 12.67
CA LYS A 599 -7.98 26.28 11.20
C LYS A 599 -6.79 25.47 10.67
N PHE A 600 -6.98 24.72 9.60
CA PHE A 600 -5.95 23.87 9.00
C PHE A 600 -4.76 24.73 8.56
N TYR A 601 -3.73 24.79 9.42
CA TYR A 601 -2.62 25.71 9.23
C TYR A 601 -1.65 25.18 8.18
N ILE A 602 -1.32 26.06 7.24
CA ILE A 602 -0.38 25.84 6.15
C ILE A 602 0.57 27.06 6.08
N ASN A 603 1.88 26.78 6.07
CA ASN A 603 2.92 27.78 5.90
C ASN A 603 3.39 27.79 4.45
N ASP A 604 2.56 28.37 3.58
CA ASP A 604 2.86 28.52 2.15
C ASP A 604 3.91 29.64 1.91
N PRO A 605 5.14 29.32 1.44
CA PRO A 605 6.18 30.32 1.18
C PRO A 605 5.85 31.23 -0.03
N ASN A 606 4.97 30.78 -0.91
CA ASN A 606 4.56 31.45 -2.15
C ASN A 606 3.24 32.22 -2.00
N LYS A 607 2.66 32.27 -0.78
CA LYS A 607 1.37 32.90 -0.46
C LYS A 607 1.18 34.33 -1.01
N LYS A 608 2.26 35.07 -1.25
CA LYS A 608 2.25 36.42 -1.87
C LYS A 608 1.80 36.43 -3.34
N LEU A 609 1.84 35.29 -4.03
CA LEU A 609 1.40 35.12 -5.43
C LEU A 609 -0.10 34.80 -5.54
N LEU A 610 -0.78 34.52 -4.42
CA LEU A 610 -2.19 34.14 -4.40
C LEU A 610 -3.10 35.37 -4.47
N ASP A 611 -3.68 35.56 -5.64
CA ASP A 611 -4.68 36.59 -5.95
C ASP A 611 -5.49 36.08 -7.17
N LYS A 612 -6.73 36.53 -7.36
CA LYS A 612 -7.61 35.99 -8.42
C LYS A 612 -7.28 36.56 -9.79
N THR A 613 -6.63 35.78 -10.65
CA THR A 613 -6.71 35.94 -12.11
C THR A 613 -8.11 35.57 -12.62
N ASN A 614 -8.60 36.26 -13.65
CA ASN A 614 -9.72 35.75 -14.46
C ASN A 614 -9.17 35.11 -15.74
N PHE A 615 -8.60 33.92 -15.59
CA PHE A 615 -7.96 33.19 -16.70
C PHE A 615 -8.92 32.85 -17.85
N TYR A 616 -10.24 32.93 -17.64
CA TYR A 616 -11.22 32.81 -18.71
C TYR A 616 -11.17 34.00 -19.67
N ASP A 617 -11.09 35.23 -19.16
CA ASP A 617 -10.98 36.44 -19.98
C ASP A 617 -9.62 36.47 -20.71
N ASP A 618 -8.52 36.18 -19.98
CA ASP A 618 -7.17 36.11 -20.56
C ASP A 618 -7.11 35.11 -21.73
N ALA A 619 -7.69 33.92 -21.56
CA ALA A 619 -7.76 32.90 -22.61
C ALA A 619 -8.67 33.33 -23.77
N GLN A 620 -9.82 33.94 -23.48
CA GLN A 620 -10.79 34.31 -24.50
C GLN A 620 -10.28 35.47 -25.38
N ASN A 621 -9.59 36.45 -24.79
CA ASN A 621 -8.93 37.53 -25.54
C ASN A 621 -7.91 36.97 -26.57
N LEU A 622 -7.06 36.02 -26.16
CA LEU A 622 -6.10 35.35 -27.05
C LEU A 622 -6.79 34.52 -28.16
N ILE A 623 -7.92 33.89 -27.84
CA ILE A 623 -8.73 33.15 -28.81
C ILE A 623 -9.35 34.10 -29.84
N ASP A 624 -9.94 35.21 -29.41
CA ASP A 624 -10.63 36.14 -30.30
C ASP A 624 -9.66 36.91 -31.19
N GLU A 625 -8.47 37.29 -30.69
CA GLU A 625 -7.36 37.80 -31.51
C GLU A 625 -6.97 36.78 -32.60
N TYR A 626 -6.84 35.50 -32.25
CA TYR A 626 -6.46 34.46 -33.21
C TYR A 626 -7.55 34.20 -34.26
N ILE A 627 -8.83 34.14 -33.87
CA ILE A 627 -9.97 34.01 -34.80
C ILE A 627 -10.05 35.22 -35.73
N SER A 628 -9.82 36.43 -35.23
CA SER A 628 -9.88 37.64 -36.06
C SER A 628 -8.81 37.65 -37.16
N ASN A 629 -7.64 37.07 -36.90
CA ASN A 629 -6.57 36.93 -37.88
C ASN A 629 -6.73 35.69 -38.78
N HIS A 630 -7.44 34.65 -38.30
CA HIS A 630 -7.70 33.41 -39.02
C HIS A 630 -9.21 33.11 -38.98
N PRO A 631 -10.04 33.71 -39.85
CA PRO A 631 -11.49 33.50 -39.81
C PRO A 631 -11.86 32.05 -40.12
N ALA A 632 -12.77 31.48 -39.32
CA ALA A 632 -13.23 30.09 -39.46
C ALA A 632 -13.83 29.82 -40.85
N SER A 633 -13.31 28.81 -41.55
CA SER A 633 -13.72 28.51 -42.92
C SER A 633 -14.88 27.51 -42.99
N LYS A 634 -15.71 27.65 -44.03
CA LYS A 634 -16.53 26.53 -44.50
C LYS A 634 -15.61 25.60 -45.27
N SER A 635 -15.35 24.41 -44.72
CA SER A 635 -14.62 23.37 -45.44
C SER A 635 -15.49 22.73 -46.51
N ASN A 636 -14.91 22.44 -47.68
CA ASN A 636 -15.44 21.37 -48.52
C ASN A 636 -15.33 20.06 -47.72
N ILE A 637 -16.45 19.36 -47.53
CA ILE A 637 -16.48 18.09 -46.79
C ILE A 637 -15.90 17.00 -47.69
N GLU A 638 -14.80 16.37 -47.26
CA GLU A 638 -14.23 15.22 -47.96
C GLU A 638 -14.95 13.94 -47.52
N TYR A 639 -15.82 13.43 -48.38
CA TYR A 639 -16.67 12.28 -48.09
C TYR A 639 -15.86 10.97 -48.12
N LYS A 640 -15.52 10.47 -46.93
CA LYS A 640 -14.76 9.23 -46.74
C LYS A 640 -15.53 7.98 -47.20
N VAL A 641 -14.82 7.11 -47.92
CA VAL A 641 -15.30 5.79 -48.37
C VAL A 641 -15.32 4.80 -47.20
N ASP A 642 -16.42 4.07 -47.00
CA ASP A 642 -16.59 3.08 -45.91
C ASP A 642 -15.50 1.99 -45.97
N GLY A 643 -14.82 1.74 -44.85
CA GLY A 643 -13.69 0.79 -44.78
C GLY A 643 -14.02 -0.62 -45.27
N LEU A 644 -15.26 -1.12 -45.05
CA LEU A 644 -15.67 -2.45 -45.51
C LEU A 644 -15.92 -2.53 -47.03
N SER A 645 -15.76 -1.43 -47.78
CA SER A 645 -15.66 -1.49 -49.25
C SER A 645 -14.32 -2.02 -49.76
N GLY A 646 -13.28 -2.05 -48.90
CA GLY A 646 -11.90 -2.35 -49.29
C GLY A 646 -11.23 -1.22 -50.12
N MET A 647 -11.86 -0.06 -50.26
CA MET A 647 -11.42 1.03 -51.15
C MET A 647 -11.25 2.38 -50.44
N SER A 648 -11.06 2.40 -49.11
CA SER A 648 -10.88 3.65 -48.34
C SER A 648 -9.76 4.55 -48.86
N LEU A 649 -8.66 3.96 -49.37
CA LEU A 649 -7.54 4.70 -49.96
C LEU A 649 -7.69 4.95 -51.47
N THR A 650 -8.27 3.99 -52.21
CA THR A 650 -8.30 3.97 -53.68
C THR A 650 -9.59 4.53 -54.29
N GLY A 651 -10.63 4.75 -53.49
CA GLY A 651 -11.92 5.29 -53.90
C GLY A 651 -12.11 6.77 -53.58
N GLU A 652 -13.09 7.38 -54.23
CA GLU A 652 -13.70 8.67 -53.89
C GLU A 652 -15.23 8.53 -53.90
N VAL A 653 -15.92 9.11 -52.92
CA VAL A 653 -17.39 9.17 -52.92
C VAL A 653 -17.84 10.27 -53.89
N LEU A 654 -18.80 9.97 -54.76
CA LEU A 654 -19.32 10.95 -55.73
C LEU A 654 -20.38 11.87 -55.12
N ILE A 655 -20.55 13.05 -55.72
CA ILE A 655 -21.56 14.05 -55.38
C ILE A 655 -22.55 14.16 -56.55
N ASP A 656 -23.85 14.21 -56.25
CA ASP A 656 -24.90 14.55 -57.19
C ASP A 656 -24.89 16.06 -57.46
N THR A 657 -24.48 16.45 -58.67
CA THR A 657 -24.39 17.85 -59.07
C THR A 657 -25.73 18.54 -59.24
N ASP A 658 -26.83 17.79 -59.42
CA ASP A 658 -28.17 18.37 -59.64
C ASP A 658 -28.75 18.99 -58.36
N ILE A 659 -28.40 18.41 -57.20
CA ILE A 659 -28.93 18.76 -55.87
C ILE A 659 -27.84 19.05 -54.83
N ASN A 660 -26.55 18.96 -55.22
CA ASN A 660 -25.39 19.12 -54.35
C ASN A 660 -25.41 18.19 -53.12
N GLU A 661 -25.70 16.91 -53.33
CA GLU A 661 -25.77 15.86 -52.29
C GLU A 661 -24.68 14.79 -52.48
N PRO A 662 -23.90 14.41 -51.46
CA PRO A 662 -23.04 13.25 -51.57
C PRO A 662 -23.89 12.00 -51.77
N TYR A 663 -23.43 11.09 -52.63
CA TYR A 663 -23.90 9.72 -52.64
C TYR A 663 -23.26 8.95 -51.46
N ASP A 664 -23.45 9.41 -50.23
CA ASP A 664 -23.27 8.66 -48.97
C ASP A 664 -24.51 8.89 -48.09
N VAL A 665 -25.26 7.81 -47.85
CA VAL A 665 -26.56 7.88 -47.20
C VAL A 665 -26.57 6.92 -46.02
N ARG A 666 -26.88 7.46 -44.84
CA ARG A 666 -27.03 6.72 -43.58
C ARG A 666 -28.52 6.67 -43.24
N LEU A 667 -29.05 5.46 -43.04
CA LEU A 667 -30.47 5.20 -42.80
C LEU A 667 -30.69 4.30 -41.58
N THR A 668 -31.83 4.46 -40.90
CA THR A 668 -32.28 3.60 -39.80
C THR A 668 -33.71 3.11 -40.02
N LYS A 669 -34.06 1.94 -39.48
CA LYS A 669 -35.44 1.43 -39.43
C LYS A 669 -35.73 0.83 -38.07
N THR A 670 -36.81 1.30 -37.45
CA THR A 670 -37.32 0.80 -36.18
C THR A 670 -38.74 0.28 -36.39
N ASP A 671 -39.00 -0.97 -36.02
CA ASP A 671 -40.34 -1.60 -36.09
C ASP A 671 -40.60 -2.43 -34.81
N VAL A 672 -41.23 -1.78 -33.83
CA VAL A 672 -41.58 -2.36 -32.53
C VAL A 672 -42.69 -3.42 -32.58
N SER A 673 -43.30 -3.64 -33.76
CA SER A 673 -44.26 -4.73 -33.99
C SER A 673 -43.60 -6.06 -34.39
N TYR A 674 -42.32 -6.04 -34.77
CA TYR A 674 -41.60 -7.20 -35.28
C TYR A 674 -40.98 -8.03 -34.14
N GLY A 675 -41.69 -9.08 -33.72
CA GLY A 675 -41.26 -10.00 -32.66
C GLY A 675 -41.32 -9.41 -31.24
N THR A 676 -40.71 -10.10 -30.29
CA THR A 676 -40.65 -9.70 -28.87
C THR A 676 -39.88 -8.38 -28.71
N HIS A 677 -38.61 -8.38 -29.13
CA HIS A 677 -37.65 -7.28 -28.93
C HIS A 677 -37.75 -6.14 -29.97
N GLY A 678 -38.56 -6.29 -31.01
CA GLY A 678 -38.62 -5.34 -32.13
C GLY A 678 -37.46 -5.50 -33.13
N LEU A 679 -37.66 -4.90 -34.31
CA LEU A 679 -36.61 -4.68 -35.31
C LEU A 679 -35.98 -3.31 -35.07
N TYR A 680 -34.65 -3.24 -35.01
CA TYR A 680 -33.91 -1.99 -35.02
C TYR A 680 -32.63 -2.15 -35.83
N ASN A 681 -32.68 -1.66 -37.07
CA ASN A 681 -31.70 -1.94 -38.13
C ASN A 681 -31.14 -0.66 -38.74
N PHE A 682 -29.94 -0.76 -39.30
CA PHE A 682 -29.32 0.28 -40.11
C PHE A 682 -29.20 -0.13 -41.59
N TYR A 683 -29.02 0.87 -42.46
CA TYR A 683 -28.59 0.71 -43.84
C TYR A 683 -27.66 1.88 -44.22
N ARG A 684 -26.48 1.63 -44.79
CA ARG A 684 -25.63 2.63 -45.45
C ARG A 684 -25.54 2.31 -46.94
N MET A 685 -25.43 3.35 -47.77
CA MET A 685 -25.24 3.25 -49.22
C MET A 685 -24.21 4.30 -49.65
N GLN A 686 -23.25 3.92 -50.50
CA GLN A 686 -22.30 4.84 -51.12
C GLN A 686 -22.14 4.58 -52.63
N ILE A 687 -21.99 5.63 -53.44
CA ILE A 687 -21.40 5.51 -54.79
C ILE A 687 -19.92 5.89 -54.72
N ILE A 688 -19.06 4.92 -55.03
CA ILE A 688 -17.60 5.06 -54.99
C ILE A 688 -17.05 4.97 -56.42
N LYS A 689 -16.24 5.93 -56.84
CA LYS A 689 -15.43 5.87 -58.07
C LYS A 689 -14.00 5.47 -57.73
N HIS A 690 -13.34 4.65 -58.56
CA HIS A 690 -11.95 4.24 -58.33
C HIS A 690 -10.97 5.28 -58.89
N LYS A 691 -10.19 5.94 -58.02
CA LYS A 691 -9.26 7.04 -58.36
C LYS A 691 -8.31 6.71 -59.52
N SER A 692 -7.70 5.52 -59.49
CA SER A 692 -6.69 5.09 -60.48
C SER A 692 -7.25 4.30 -61.69
N LYS A 693 -8.58 4.15 -61.82
CA LYS A 693 -9.19 3.37 -62.92
C LYS A 693 -10.38 4.14 -63.49
N ASN A 694 -10.17 4.77 -64.64
CA ASN A 694 -11.25 5.41 -65.38
C ASN A 694 -12.36 4.38 -65.69
N ASN A 695 -13.61 4.85 -65.60
CA ASN A 695 -14.81 4.05 -65.88
C ASN A 695 -14.99 2.81 -64.98
N LEU A 696 -14.62 2.91 -63.70
CA LEU A 696 -14.97 1.91 -62.69
C LEU A 696 -15.65 2.56 -61.48
N TYR A 697 -16.92 2.22 -61.29
CA TYR A 697 -17.82 2.74 -60.25
C TYR A 697 -18.37 1.58 -59.43
N PHE A 698 -18.73 1.83 -58.18
CA PHE A 698 -19.29 0.82 -57.30
C PHE A 698 -20.44 1.38 -56.47
N LEU A 699 -21.53 0.62 -56.36
CA LEU A 699 -22.53 0.81 -55.32
C LEU A 699 -22.12 -0.06 -54.12
N PHE A 700 -21.65 0.58 -53.05
CA PHE A 700 -21.44 -0.08 -51.77
C PHE A 700 -22.71 0.03 -50.91
N THR A 701 -23.08 -1.05 -50.23
CA THR A 701 -24.21 -1.09 -49.30
C THR A 701 -23.86 -1.92 -48.07
N ARG A 702 -24.27 -1.49 -46.87
CA ARG A 702 -23.96 -2.16 -45.58
C ARG A 702 -25.13 -2.06 -44.61
N TRP A 703 -25.64 -3.20 -44.13
CA TRP A 703 -26.83 -3.30 -43.29
C TRP A 703 -26.67 -4.29 -42.12
N GLY A 704 -27.48 -4.11 -41.08
CA GLY A 704 -27.41 -4.94 -39.87
C GLY A 704 -28.41 -4.50 -38.81
N ARG A 705 -28.39 -5.14 -37.64
CA ARG A 705 -28.96 -4.56 -36.42
C ARG A 705 -28.04 -3.46 -35.91
N MET A 706 -28.59 -2.41 -35.33
CA MET A 706 -27.77 -1.37 -34.67
C MET A 706 -27.11 -1.95 -33.41
N GLY A 707 -25.87 -1.54 -33.11
CA GLY A 707 -25.06 -2.10 -32.02
C GLY A 707 -24.39 -3.44 -32.34
N ASN A 708 -24.12 -3.72 -33.62
CA ASN A 708 -23.27 -4.83 -34.07
C ASN A 708 -22.38 -4.30 -35.21
N ASP A 709 -21.06 -4.41 -35.02
CA ASP A 709 -20.09 -3.54 -35.68
C ASP A 709 -19.72 -4.01 -37.09
N GLU A 710 -19.78 -5.32 -37.36
CA GLU A 710 -19.49 -5.88 -38.68
C GLU A 710 -20.63 -5.54 -39.67
N GLY A 711 -21.79 -6.20 -39.47
CA GLY A 711 -22.92 -6.16 -40.37
C GLY A 711 -22.67 -6.87 -41.71
N GLN A 712 -23.74 -7.09 -42.47
CA GLN A 712 -23.63 -7.58 -43.84
C GLN A 712 -23.35 -6.42 -44.80
N HIS A 713 -22.50 -6.65 -45.79
CA HIS A 713 -22.18 -5.65 -46.82
C HIS A 713 -22.13 -6.28 -48.21
N GLN A 714 -22.35 -5.45 -49.23
CA GLN A 714 -22.26 -5.82 -50.63
C GLN A 714 -21.65 -4.66 -51.42
N LEU A 715 -20.67 -4.99 -52.26
CA LEU A 715 -20.03 -4.09 -53.21
C LEU A 715 -20.38 -4.52 -54.63
N THR A 716 -21.14 -3.70 -55.36
CA THR A 716 -21.61 -4.01 -56.72
C THR A 716 -20.88 -3.12 -57.74
N PRO A 717 -20.05 -3.69 -58.65
CA PRO A 717 -19.31 -2.92 -59.66
C PRO A 717 -20.16 -2.54 -60.87
N PHE A 718 -19.82 -1.41 -61.50
CA PHE A 718 -20.42 -0.86 -62.72
C PHE A 718 -19.36 -0.22 -63.62
N LEU A 719 -19.57 -0.29 -64.94
CA LEU A 719 -18.67 0.30 -65.94
C LEU A 719 -19.03 1.77 -66.27
N THR A 720 -20.26 2.20 -65.97
CA THR A 720 -20.69 3.59 -66.13
C THR A 720 -21.24 4.17 -64.82
N PHE A 721 -21.13 5.50 -64.69
CA PHE A 721 -21.73 6.21 -63.58
C PHE A 721 -23.26 6.12 -63.62
N ASP A 722 -23.88 6.18 -64.80
CA ASP A 722 -25.33 6.16 -64.94
C ASP A 722 -25.98 4.84 -64.54
N GLU A 723 -25.35 3.69 -64.81
CA GLU A 723 -25.82 2.39 -64.31
C GLU A 723 -25.75 2.33 -62.78
N CYS A 724 -24.62 2.77 -62.20
CA CYS A 724 -24.42 2.79 -60.75
C CYS A 724 -25.42 3.74 -60.06
N ARG A 725 -25.59 4.95 -60.60
CA ARG A 725 -26.57 5.95 -60.17
C ARG A 725 -27.99 5.41 -60.27
N LYS A 726 -28.36 4.77 -61.38
CA LYS A 726 -29.69 4.18 -61.58
C LYS A 726 -30.00 3.10 -60.56
N GLU A 727 -29.03 2.25 -60.21
CA GLU A 727 -29.22 1.24 -59.17
C GLU A 727 -29.26 1.86 -57.76
N PHE A 728 -28.40 2.84 -57.44
CA PHE A 728 -28.47 3.60 -56.18
C PHE A 728 -29.86 4.23 -56.00
N LEU A 729 -30.37 4.94 -57.01
CA LEU A 729 -31.69 5.59 -57.00
C LEU A 729 -32.82 4.57 -56.77
N LYS A 730 -32.71 3.40 -57.41
CA LYS A 730 -33.63 2.27 -57.23
C LYS A 730 -33.60 1.73 -55.81
N VAL A 731 -32.43 1.41 -55.26
CA VAL A 731 -32.31 0.88 -53.89
C VAL A 731 -32.72 1.94 -52.85
N PHE A 732 -32.37 3.22 -53.04
CA PHE A 732 -32.77 4.30 -52.14
C PHE A 732 -34.29 4.42 -52.07
N ARG A 733 -34.96 4.46 -53.23
CA ARG A 733 -36.43 4.50 -53.33
C ARG A 733 -37.08 3.23 -52.80
N GLU A 734 -36.45 2.06 -52.97
CA GLU A 734 -36.95 0.81 -52.41
C GLU A 734 -36.86 0.77 -50.88
N LYS A 735 -35.74 1.21 -50.28
CA LYS A 735 -35.56 1.17 -48.81
C LYS A 735 -36.30 2.29 -48.09
N THR A 736 -36.38 3.50 -48.65
CA THR A 736 -37.00 4.69 -48.00
C THR A 736 -38.44 4.97 -48.46
N GLY A 737 -38.79 4.64 -49.70
CA GLY A 737 -40.04 5.08 -50.33
C GLY A 737 -40.03 6.52 -50.86
N ASN A 738 -38.90 7.22 -50.81
CA ASN A 738 -38.73 8.60 -51.31
C ASN A 738 -37.90 8.62 -52.60
N ALA A 739 -38.01 9.70 -53.38
CA ALA A 739 -37.09 9.94 -54.49
C ALA A 739 -35.86 10.72 -53.98
N TRP A 740 -34.71 10.47 -54.60
CA TRP A 740 -33.44 11.11 -54.24
C TRP A 740 -33.43 12.62 -54.51
N LYS A 741 -34.04 13.06 -55.62
CA LYS A 741 -34.17 14.49 -55.97
C LYS A 741 -34.94 15.31 -54.94
N ASP A 742 -35.77 14.65 -54.12
CA ASP A 742 -36.61 15.28 -53.10
C ASP A 742 -36.04 15.09 -51.68
N ILE A 743 -34.75 14.75 -51.54
CA ILE A 743 -34.14 14.40 -50.25
C ILE A 743 -34.14 15.54 -49.23
N ASP A 744 -34.13 16.81 -49.66
CA ASP A 744 -34.35 17.95 -48.76
C ASP A 744 -35.73 17.89 -48.08
N GLN A 745 -36.74 17.38 -48.78
CA GLN A 745 -38.12 17.22 -48.32
C GLN A 745 -38.41 15.78 -47.83
N PHE A 746 -37.40 15.04 -47.39
CA PHE A 746 -37.52 13.64 -46.97
C PHE A 746 -38.61 13.43 -45.89
N GLN A 747 -39.59 12.58 -46.17
CA GLN A 747 -40.63 12.17 -45.22
C GLN A 747 -40.48 10.69 -44.85
N ALA A 748 -40.40 10.37 -43.55
CA ALA A 748 -40.30 8.99 -43.09
C ALA A 748 -41.59 8.21 -43.36
N LYS A 749 -41.51 7.06 -44.05
CA LYS A 749 -42.67 6.27 -44.48
C LYS A 749 -42.86 4.99 -43.66
N PRO A 750 -44.11 4.57 -43.35
CA PRO A 750 -44.37 3.36 -42.56
C PRO A 750 -43.67 2.11 -43.12
N LYS A 751 -43.05 1.33 -42.23
CA LYS A 751 -42.27 0.11 -42.53
C LYS A 751 -41.04 0.31 -43.47
N LYS A 752 -40.70 1.54 -43.85
CA LYS A 752 -39.48 1.88 -44.61
C LYS A 752 -38.35 2.34 -43.66
N TYR A 753 -37.19 2.62 -44.24
CA TYR A 753 -36.06 3.25 -43.56
C TYR A 753 -36.21 4.78 -43.56
N SER A 754 -35.83 5.44 -42.47
CA SER A 754 -35.72 6.89 -42.34
C SER A 754 -34.27 7.35 -42.59
N LEU A 755 -34.10 8.61 -42.99
CA LEU A 755 -32.81 9.27 -43.21
C LEU A 755 -32.21 9.72 -41.88
N VAL A 756 -30.91 9.47 -41.68
CA VAL A 756 -30.12 10.06 -40.60
C VAL A 756 -29.35 11.25 -41.17
N ARG A 757 -29.78 12.47 -40.84
CA ARG A 757 -28.99 13.69 -41.06
C ARG A 757 -28.22 14.00 -39.78
N LEU A 758 -26.89 13.96 -39.87
CA LEU A 758 -26.03 14.79 -39.04
C LEU A 758 -25.79 16.06 -39.86
N ASN A 759 -25.91 17.25 -39.25
CA ASN A 759 -25.79 18.52 -39.98
C ASN A 759 -24.32 18.91 -40.22
N GLU A 760 -23.53 17.97 -40.77
CA GLU A 760 -22.12 18.13 -41.17
C GLU A 760 -21.92 19.38 -42.08
N ARG A 761 -22.98 19.78 -42.80
CA ARG A 761 -23.09 20.97 -43.66
C ARG A 761 -23.15 22.32 -42.95
N GLU A 762 -23.59 22.34 -41.69
CA GLU A 762 -23.72 23.56 -40.88
C GLU A 762 -22.48 23.78 -40.00
N MET A 763 -21.72 22.71 -39.76
CA MET A 763 -20.45 22.75 -39.05
C MET A 763 -19.43 23.62 -39.82
N LYS A 764 -18.56 24.30 -39.06
CA LYS A 764 -17.46 25.12 -39.59
C LYS A 764 -16.16 24.59 -39.01
N LYS A 765 -15.07 24.59 -39.77
CA LYS A 765 -13.76 24.28 -39.18
C LYS A 765 -13.30 25.49 -38.38
N TYR A 766 -13.17 25.31 -37.08
CA TYR A 766 -12.84 26.40 -36.16
C TYR A 766 -11.33 26.59 -36.10
N SER A 767 -10.90 27.83 -36.29
CA SER A 767 -9.51 28.24 -36.06
C SER A 767 -9.16 28.03 -34.58
N SER A 768 -8.09 27.27 -34.34
CA SER A 768 -7.72 26.78 -33.02
C SER A 768 -6.43 27.42 -32.53
N VAL A 769 -6.50 28.07 -31.36
CA VAL A 769 -5.27 28.36 -30.62
C VAL A 769 -4.75 27.05 -30.03
N SER A 770 -3.52 26.70 -30.36
CA SER A 770 -2.78 25.60 -29.74
C SER A 770 -1.98 26.12 -28.54
N ILE A 771 -1.78 25.25 -27.55
CA ILE A 771 -0.85 25.51 -26.45
C ILE A 771 0.57 25.18 -26.90
N ASP A 772 1.45 26.18 -26.83
CA ASP A 772 2.89 26.04 -27.00
C ASP A 772 3.53 25.57 -25.69
N PHE A 773 3.40 24.27 -25.41
CA PHE A 773 3.94 23.65 -24.20
C PHE A 773 5.46 23.82 -24.05
N ASP A 774 6.18 23.89 -25.16
CA ASP A 774 7.64 23.97 -25.14
C ASP A 774 8.05 25.39 -24.69
N ARG A 775 7.36 26.42 -25.20
CA ARG A 775 7.49 27.80 -24.74
C ARG A 775 6.97 28.04 -23.32
N LEU A 776 5.85 27.43 -22.91
CA LEU A 776 5.36 27.53 -21.52
C LEU A 776 6.36 26.96 -20.48
N GLN A 777 7.33 26.14 -20.90
CA GLN A 777 8.43 25.65 -20.07
C GLN A 777 9.75 26.45 -20.26
N ALA A 778 9.82 27.35 -21.25
CA ALA A 778 11.02 28.12 -21.59
C ALA A 778 11.20 29.36 -20.69
N GLU A 779 11.74 29.15 -19.49
CA GLU A 779 12.05 30.20 -18.49
C GLU A 779 13.08 31.26 -18.94
N GLN A 780 13.61 31.19 -20.17
CA GLN A 780 14.51 32.18 -20.76
C GLN A 780 13.78 33.28 -21.56
N GLU A 781 12.53 33.06 -22.00
CA GLU A 781 11.77 34.01 -22.81
C GLU A 781 10.70 34.81 -22.02
N CYS A 782 10.49 34.47 -20.75
CA CYS A 782 9.51 35.10 -19.87
C CYS A 782 10.18 35.66 -18.59
N PRO A 783 9.50 36.53 -17.81
CA PRO A 783 10.01 36.95 -16.51
C PRO A 783 10.28 35.75 -15.59
N SER A 784 11.40 35.78 -14.87
CA SER A 784 11.85 34.65 -14.05
C SER A 784 10.85 34.34 -12.92
N SER A 785 10.43 33.07 -12.82
CA SER A 785 9.43 32.62 -11.84
C SER A 785 9.81 32.97 -10.40
N GLN A 786 8.87 33.60 -9.68
CA GLN A 786 8.98 34.05 -8.29
C GLN A 786 8.74 32.92 -7.27
N LEU A 787 8.30 31.74 -7.70
CA LEU A 787 8.14 30.56 -6.84
C LEU A 787 9.45 30.21 -6.12
N GLN A 788 9.39 30.16 -4.79
CA GLN A 788 10.52 29.76 -3.95
C GLN A 788 10.81 28.27 -4.11
N SER A 789 12.09 27.91 -4.15
CA SER A 789 12.61 26.53 -4.30
C SER A 789 12.27 25.84 -5.64
N SER A 790 13.19 24.97 -6.08
CA SER A 790 13.00 24.12 -7.26
C SER A 790 11.83 23.13 -7.11
N VAL A 791 11.45 22.78 -5.88
CA VAL A 791 10.37 21.81 -5.60
C VAL A 791 9.02 22.28 -6.17
N TYR A 792 8.64 23.55 -5.94
CA TYR A 792 7.37 24.09 -6.42
C TYR A 792 7.39 24.35 -7.93
N LYS A 793 8.53 24.81 -8.47
CA LYS A 793 8.72 24.95 -9.93
C LYS A 793 8.61 23.59 -10.63
N ASN A 794 9.21 22.54 -10.06
CA ASN A 794 9.10 21.17 -10.59
C ASN A 794 7.67 20.64 -10.52
N LEU A 795 6.91 20.92 -9.45
CA LEU A 795 5.49 20.58 -9.38
C LEU A 795 4.71 21.26 -10.53
N MET A 796 4.84 22.58 -10.70
CA MET A 796 4.15 23.31 -11.78
C MET A 796 4.54 22.79 -13.17
N ARG A 797 5.85 22.60 -13.46
CA ARG A 797 6.32 22.03 -14.73
C ARG A 797 5.79 20.61 -14.97
N THR A 798 5.62 19.81 -13.91
CA THR A 798 5.08 18.45 -14.01
C THR A 798 3.58 18.45 -14.33
N LEU A 799 2.83 19.45 -13.84
CA LEU A 799 1.42 19.67 -14.21
C LEU A 799 1.27 20.15 -15.68
N ILE A 800 2.19 20.97 -16.19
CA ILE A 800 2.20 21.45 -17.59
C ILE A 800 2.82 20.38 -18.53
N ASN A 801 2.30 19.14 -18.49
CA ASN A 801 2.85 18.04 -19.29
C ASN A 801 2.12 17.83 -20.64
N ARG A 802 2.81 18.17 -21.74
CA ARG A 802 2.34 18.02 -23.13
C ARG A 802 1.79 16.63 -23.44
N GLN A 803 2.47 15.56 -23.02
CA GLN A 803 2.05 14.19 -23.37
C GLN A 803 0.81 13.77 -22.59
N ALA A 804 0.72 14.14 -21.31
CA ALA A 804 -0.46 13.86 -20.49
C ALA A 804 -1.71 14.54 -21.07
N PHE A 805 -1.62 15.83 -21.42
CA PHE A 805 -2.71 16.57 -22.07
C PHE A 805 -3.11 15.95 -23.41
N ARG A 806 -2.15 15.62 -24.30
CA ARG A 806 -2.46 14.94 -25.58
C ARG A 806 -3.13 13.59 -25.35
N ASN A 807 -2.63 12.78 -24.43
CA ASN A 807 -3.25 11.50 -24.06
C ASN A 807 -4.70 11.69 -23.58
N ASN A 808 -4.99 12.74 -22.81
CA ASN A 808 -6.34 12.98 -22.30
C ASN A 808 -7.31 13.48 -23.38
N ILE A 809 -6.86 14.36 -24.28
CA ILE A 809 -7.64 14.79 -25.44
C ILE A 809 -7.92 13.61 -26.39
N HIS A 810 -6.99 12.67 -26.53
CA HIS A 810 -7.26 11.42 -27.27
C HIS A 810 -8.25 10.49 -26.56
N LYS A 811 -8.32 10.47 -25.21
CA LYS A 811 -9.31 9.68 -24.45
C LYS A 811 -10.74 10.18 -24.63
N THR A 812 -10.96 11.49 -24.71
CA THR A 812 -12.32 12.05 -24.90
C THR A 812 -12.88 11.83 -26.29
N GLN A 813 -12.06 11.32 -27.23
CA GLN A 813 -12.43 11.13 -28.64
C GLN A 813 -12.93 12.42 -29.31
N LEU A 814 -12.63 13.61 -28.77
CA LEU A 814 -13.13 14.88 -29.30
C LEU A 814 -12.59 15.13 -30.72
N ASP A 815 -13.45 15.57 -31.64
CA ASP A 815 -12.97 16.06 -32.93
C ASP A 815 -12.42 17.49 -32.80
N ILE A 816 -11.09 17.57 -32.73
CA ILE A 816 -10.34 18.81 -32.53
C ILE A 816 -10.39 19.73 -33.76
N GLU A 817 -10.77 19.25 -34.95
CA GLU A 817 -10.94 20.12 -36.13
C GLU A 817 -12.28 20.87 -36.11
N TRP A 818 -13.31 20.23 -35.57
CA TRP A 818 -14.68 20.77 -35.52
C TRP A 818 -15.07 21.39 -34.18
N MET A 819 -14.52 20.90 -33.06
CA MET A 819 -14.58 21.56 -31.76
C MET A 819 -13.19 21.52 -31.10
N PRO A 820 -12.30 22.47 -31.43
CA PRO A 820 -10.99 22.58 -30.79
C PRO A 820 -11.11 22.78 -29.28
N VAL A 821 -10.15 22.22 -28.52
CA VAL A 821 -10.15 22.31 -27.04
C VAL A 821 -10.09 23.77 -26.55
N SER A 822 -9.45 24.67 -27.31
CA SER A 822 -9.46 26.11 -27.07
C SER A 822 -10.86 26.75 -27.21
N GLN A 823 -11.70 26.22 -28.10
CA GLN A 823 -13.07 26.70 -28.37
C GLN A 823 -14.13 26.09 -27.45
N LEU A 824 -13.77 25.16 -26.56
CA LEU A 824 -14.69 24.64 -25.56
C LEU A 824 -15.28 25.79 -24.73
N LYS A 825 -16.61 25.83 -24.67
CA LYS A 825 -17.39 26.76 -23.85
C LYS A 825 -18.11 25.98 -22.78
N ARG A 826 -18.03 26.48 -21.54
CA ARG A 826 -18.67 25.91 -20.36
C ARG A 826 -20.16 25.61 -20.60
N GLU A 827 -20.88 26.58 -21.14
CA GLU A 827 -22.29 26.46 -21.50
C GLU A 827 -22.60 25.31 -22.48
N THR A 828 -21.71 25.01 -23.43
CA THR A 828 -21.92 23.94 -24.42
C THR A 828 -21.86 22.58 -23.75
N LEU A 829 -20.89 22.40 -22.84
CA LEU A 829 -20.76 21.17 -22.05
C LEU A 829 -21.94 21.02 -21.06
N GLU A 830 -22.44 22.12 -20.52
CA GLU A 830 -23.62 22.10 -19.63
C GLU A 830 -24.91 21.78 -20.40
N LYS A 831 -25.12 22.36 -21.59
CA LYS A 831 -26.22 21.98 -22.50
C LYS A 831 -26.12 20.51 -22.95
N ALA A 832 -24.91 19.98 -23.17
CA ALA A 832 -24.70 18.58 -23.48
C ALA A 832 -25.04 17.67 -22.28
N ARG A 833 -24.72 18.08 -21.04
CA ARG A 833 -25.11 17.38 -19.81
C ARG A 833 -26.64 17.32 -19.67
N ASP A 834 -27.33 18.44 -19.90
CA ASP A 834 -28.80 18.50 -19.89
C ASP A 834 -29.45 17.54 -20.90
N LEU A 835 -28.80 17.30 -22.05
CA LEU A 835 -29.25 16.30 -23.03
C LEU A 835 -29.01 14.87 -22.56
N LEU A 836 -27.85 14.55 -21.96
CA LEU A 836 -27.61 13.22 -21.38
C LEU A 836 -28.62 12.88 -20.27
N ILE A 837 -29.02 13.86 -19.44
CA ILE A 837 -30.08 13.68 -18.43
C ILE A 837 -31.42 13.35 -19.08
N LYS A 838 -31.85 14.13 -20.08
CA LYS A 838 -33.11 13.89 -20.83
C LYS A 838 -33.09 12.52 -21.52
N ILE A 839 -31.95 12.12 -22.09
CA ILE A 839 -31.75 10.79 -22.66
C ILE A 839 -31.93 9.73 -21.58
N LYS A 840 -31.28 9.87 -20.41
CA LYS A 840 -31.43 8.92 -19.29
C LYS A 840 -32.88 8.76 -18.86
N GLU A 841 -33.59 9.86 -18.58
CA GLU A 841 -35.02 9.80 -18.22
C GLU A 841 -35.85 9.08 -19.29
N THR A 842 -35.51 9.27 -20.57
CA THR A 842 -36.25 8.68 -21.69
C THR A 842 -35.89 7.19 -21.86
N ILE A 843 -34.67 6.77 -21.52
CA ILE A 843 -34.28 5.36 -21.38
C ILE A 843 -35.02 4.72 -20.19
N GLU A 844 -35.18 5.41 -19.07
CA GLU A 844 -35.93 4.90 -17.91
C GLU A 844 -37.43 4.75 -18.26
N LYS A 845 -38.04 5.73 -18.93
CA LYS A 845 -39.41 5.65 -19.48
C LYS A 845 -39.57 4.51 -20.49
N LYS A 846 -38.58 4.29 -21.38
CA LYS A 846 -38.51 3.13 -22.29
C LYS A 846 -38.50 1.81 -21.51
N ASN A 847 -37.74 1.73 -20.43
CA ASN A 847 -37.56 0.50 -19.66
C ASN A 847 -38.77 0.15 -18.77
N THR A 848 -39.42 1.13 -18.12
CA THR A 848 -40.67 0.88 -17.38
C THR A 848 -41.78 0.42 -18.31
N PHE A 849 -41.99 1.14 -19.41
CA PHE A 849 -43.02 0.80 -20.40
C PHE A 849 -42.82 -0.61 -20.98
N GLN A 850 -41.58 -1.04 -21.20
CA GLN A 850 -41.27 -2.41 -21.67
C GLN A 850 -41.49 -3.49 -20.60
N LYS A 851 -41.35 -3.18 -19.31
CA LYS A 851 -41.70 -4.10 -18.20
C LYS A 851 -43.21 -4.27 -18.06
N GLU A 852 -43.96 -3.18 -18.14
CA GLU A 852 -45.43 -3.15 -17.94
C GLU A 852 -46.19 -3.84 -19.09
N ASN A 853 -45.72 -3.71 -20.34
CA ASN A 853 -46.50 -4.08 -21.54
C ASN A 853 -46.07 -5.41 -22.19
N GLN A 854 -45.54 -6.37 -21.43
CA GLN A 854 -44.97 -7.60 -21.96
C GLN A 854 -45.96 -8.54 -22.68
N HIS A 855 -47.25 -8.51 -22.34
CA HIS A 855 -48.19 -9.60 -22.72
C HIS A 855 -49.21 -9.29 -23.84
N LYS A 856 -49.37 -8.04 -24.30
CA LYS A 856 -50.12 -7.69 -25.53
C LYS A 856 -49.87 -6.22 -25.90
N LYS A 857 -49.38 -5.95 -27.12
CA LYS A 857 -49.14 -4.58 -27.64
C LYS A 857 -50.36 -4.09 -28.45
N THR A 858 -51.10 -3.09 -27.95
CA THR A 858 -52.21 -2.40 -28.65
C THR A 858 -51.71 -1.55 -29.83
N SER A 859 -52.57 -0.76 -30.49
CA SER A 859 -52.12 0.29 -31.42
C SER A 859 -51.37 1.40 -30.71
N ASP A 860 -51.90 1.84 -29.58
CA ASP A 860 -51.55 3.14 -29.00
C ASP A 860 -50.24 3.01 -28.22
N GLN A 861 -50.04 1.89 -27.53
CA GLN A 861 -48.77 1.50 -26.92
C GLN A 861 -47.62 1.39 -27.95
N LYS A 862 -47.91 1.07 -29.22
CA LYS A 862 -46.89 1.05 -30.29
C LYS A 862 -46.52 2.45 -30.75
N ASN A 863 -47.49 3.38 -30.77
CA ASN A 863 -47.24 4.79 -31.05
C ASN A 863 -46.45 5.44 -29.91
N GLU A 864 -46.72 5.07 -28.67
CA GLU A 864 -46.04 5.60 -27.48
C GLU A 864 -44.57 5.17 -27.41
N ILE A 865 -44.25 3.86 -27.52
CA ILE A 865 -42.84 3.42 -27.61
C ILE A 865 -42.15 4.06 -28.82
N LYS A 866 -42.84 4.20 -29.95
CA LYS A 866 -42.27 4.87 -31.13
C LYS A 866 -41.89 6.32 -30.81
N SER A 867 -42.77 7.09 -30.15
CA SER A 867 -42.48 8.46 -29.72
C SER A 867 -41.30 8.53 -28.74
N ILE A 868 -41.24 7.62 -27.76
CA ILE A 868 -40.11 7.54 -26.80
C ILE A 868 -38.78 7.30 -27.53
N LEU A 869 -38.75 6.40 -28.52
CA LEU A 869 -37.56 6.13 -29.32
C LEU A 869 -37.20 7.32 -30.24
N GLU A 870 -38.19 7.98 -30.83
CA GLU A 870 -37.99 9.21 -31.63
C GLU A 870 -37.38 10.34 -30.79
N SER A 871 -37.79 10.52 -29.52
CA SER A 871 -37.16 11.45 -28.58
C SER A 871 -35.71 11.08 -28.24
N ILE A 872 -35.38 9.79 -28.05
CA ILE A 872 -33.99 9.35 -27.82
C ILE A 872 -33.12 9.68 -29.04
N TYR A 873 -33.60 9.44 -30.26
CA TYR A 873 -32.87 9.79 -31.48
C TYR A 873 -32.67 11.31 -31.60
N GLN A 874 -33.69 12.11 -31.30
CA GLN A 874 -33.59 13.58 -31.31
C GLN A 874 -32.51 14.07 -30.34
N TYR A 875 -32.62 13.75 -29.05
CA TYR A 875 -31.66 14.23 -28.05
C TYR A 875 -30.24 13.70 -28.28
N THR A 876 -30.10 12.49 -28.84
CA THR A 876 -28.78 11.95 -29.23
C THR A 876 -28.17 12.76 -30.38
N ASN A 877 -28.96 13.11 -31.40
CA ASN A 877 -28.49 13.93 -32.52
C ASN A 877 -28.13 15.34 -32.03
N GLU A 878 -28.94 15.94 -31.15
CA GLU A 878 -28.64 17.23 -30.51
C GLU A 878 -27.32 17.14 -29.69
N TYR A 879 -27.11 16.07 -28.92
CA TYR A 879 -25.88 15.86 -28.14
C TYR A 879 -24.63 15.78 -29.02
N TYR A 880 -24.62 14.92 -30.06
CA TYR A 880 -23.46 14.82 -30.96
C TYR A 880 -23.29 16.05 -31.88
N THR A 881 -24.32 16.89 -32.04
CA THR A 881 -24.18 18.21 -32.70
C THR A 881 -23.48 19.22 -31.79
N LEU A 882 -23.65 19.13 -30.47
CA LEU A 882 -22.89 19.94 -29.50
C LEU A 882 -21.48 19.39 -29.24
N ILE A 883 -21.32 18.07 -29.18
CA ILE A 883 -20.07 17.36 -28.88
C ILE A 883 -19.67 16.47 -30.08
N PRO A 884 -19.01 17.01 -31.13
CA PRO A 884 -18.53 16.21 -32.25
C PRO A 884 -17.37 15.31 -31.83
N LEU A 885 -17.47 14.01 -32.16
CA LEU A 885 -16.48 12.99 -31.83
C LEU A 885 -15.76 12.45 -33.07
N ASN A 886 -14.45 12.25 -32.93
CA ASN A 886 -13.52 11.67 -33.89
C ASN A 886 -13.60 10.12 -33.86
N GLY A 887 -12.99 9.44 -34.83
CA GLY A 887 -13.03 7.98 -35.00
C GLY A 887 -14.28 7.46 -35.71
N TYR A 888 -15.42 8.15 -35.56
CA TYR A 888 -16.68 7.87 -36.27
C TYR A 888 -16.67 8.23 -37.77
N SER A 889 -15.50 8.26 -38.42
CA SER A 889 -15.39 8.37 -39.87
C SER A 889 -15.65 7.04 -40.60
N ASP A 890 -15.29 5.93 -39.94
CA ASP A 890 -15.29 4.59 -40.52
C ASP A 890 -16.29 3.66 -39.80
N GLU A 891 -16.63 4.01 -38.56
CA GLU A 891 -17.69 3.45 -37.73
C GLU A 891 -18.84 4.43 -37.55
N LYS A 892 -20.01 3.97 -37.10
CA LYS A 892 -21.24 4.79 -37.04
C LYS A 892 -21.48 5.27 -35.62
N LEU A 893 -21.77 6.57 -35.45
CA LEU A 893 -22.23 7.14 -34.18
C LEU A 893 -23.40 6.30 -33.64
N SER A 894 -23.17 5.71 -32.47
CA SER A 894 -24.11 4.83 -31.79
C SER A 894 -25.18 5.66 -31.09
N VAL A 895 -26.44 5.22 -31.15
CA VAL A 895 -27.52 5.90 -30.43
C VAL A 895 -27.37 5.63 -28.94
N ILE A 896 -27.49 6.68 -28.13
CA ILE A 896 -27.43 6.60 -26.66
C ILE A 896 -28.78 6.08 -26.16
N ASP A 897 -29.04 4.78 -26.36
CA ASP A 897 -30.34 4.14 -26.11
C ASP A 897 -30.37 3.22 -24.87
N ASN A 898 -29.22 3.06 -24.21
CA ASN A 898 -29.01 2.16 -23.09
C ASN A 898 -27.99 2.75 -22.08
N ALA A 899 -27.94 2.17 -20.88
CA ALA A 899 -27.17 2.71 -19.77
C ALA A 899 -25.64 2.65 -19.97
N ASP A 900 -25.11 1.74 -20.79
CA ASP A 900 -23.66 1.56 -20.91
C ASP A 900 -23.04 2.50 -21.95
N ILE A 901 -23.74 2.78 -23.06
CA ILE A 901 -23.39 3.87 -23.96
C ILE A 901 -23.53 5.22 -23.23
N LEU A 902 -24.59 5.41 -22.44
CA LEU A 902 -24.80 6.63 -21.64
C LEU A 902 -23.60 6.92 -20.72
N LYS A 903 -23.17 5.95 -19.89
CA LYS A 903 -22.00 6.09 -18.99
C LYS A 903 -20.71 6.45 -19.73
N ALA A 904 -20.52 5.91 -20.94
CA ALA A 904 -19.34 6.22 -21.75
C ALA A 904 -19.35 7.70 -22.19
N GLN A 905 -20.51 8.24 -22.56
CA GLN A 905 -20.69 9.65 -22.93
C GLN A 905 -20.64 10.58 -21.70
N GLU A 906 -21.25 10.19 -20.57
CA GLU A 906 -21.12 10.90 -19.29
C GLU A 906 -19.63 11.07 -18.90
N LYS A 907 -18.83 9.99 -19.01
CA LYS A 907 -17.40 10.04 -18.72
C LYS A 907 -16.63 10.94 -19.68
N ILE A 908 -16.88 10.84 -20.99
CA ILE A 908 -16.27 11.73 -21.99
C ILE A 908 -16.57 13.19 -21.65
N LEU A 909 -17.81 13.49 -21.25
CA LEU A 909 -18.23 14.84 -20.90
C LEU A 909 -17.57 15.35 -19.62
N ASP A 910 -17.44 14.54 -18.58
CA ASP A 910 -16.71 14.92 -17.36
C ASP A 910 -15.19 15.09 -17.62
N ASP A 911 -14.55 14.21 -18.41
CA ASP A 911 -13.15 14.40 -18.85
C ASP A 911 -12.99 15.68 -19.72
N LEU A 912 -14.01 16.07 -20.50
CA LEU A 912 -14.06 17.35 -21.23
C LEU A 912 -14.21 18.56 -20.30
N PHE A 913 -14.99 18.47 -19.21
CA PHE A 913 -15.10 19.54 -18.22
C PHE A 913 -13.79 19.77 -17.44
N GLU A 914 -13.01 18.72 -17.19
CA GLU A 914 -11.68 18.81 -16.58
C GLU A 914 -10.64 19.39 -17.55
N LEU A 915 -10.70 19.01 -18.84
CA LEU A 915 -9.89 19.59 -19.90
C LEU A 915 -10.21 21.06 -20.17
N GLU A 916 -11.48 21.44 -20.23
CA GLU A 916 -11.97 22.80 -20.52
C GLU A 916 -11.28 23.85 -19.64
N LEU A 917 -11.45 23.74 -18.32
CA LEU A 917 -10.82 24.66 -17.37
C LEU A 917 -9.29 24.60 -17.45
N SER A 918 -8.69 23.41 -17.47
CA SER A 918 -7.24 23.25 -17.48
C SER A 918 -6.59 23.84 -18.75
N TYR A 919 -7.26 23.72 -19.90
CA TYR A 919 -6.79 24.28 -21.17
C TYR A 919 -6.95 25.81 -21.20
N LYS A 920 -8.06 26.36 -20.69
CA LYS A 920 -8.23 27.83 -20.55
C LYS A 920 -7.17 28.42 -19.61
N MET A 921 -6.85 27.78 -18.49
CA MET A 921 -5.77 28.24 -17.59
C MET A 921 -4.39 28.32 -18.29
N LEU A 922 -4.07 27.33 -19.13
CA LEU A 922 -2.81 27.33 -19.91
C LEU A 922 -2.82 28.36 -21.05
N LEU A 923 -3.97 28.61 -21.69
CA LEU A 923 -4.10 29.69 -22.67
C LEU A 923 -3.96 31.08 -22.04
N GLY A 924 -4.52 31.29 -20.83
CA GLY A 924 -4.32 32.54 -20.09
C GLY A 924 -2.85 32.78 -19.71
N ALA A 925 -2.12 31.71 -19.38
CA ALA A 925 -0.67 31.75 -19.17
C ALA A 925 0.11 32.07 -20.45
N GLN A 926 -0.35 31.58 -21.61
CA GLN A 926 0.22 31.87 -22.92
C GLN A 926 -0.04 33.32 -23.37
N ALA A 927 -1.23 33.86 -23.08
CA ALA A 927 -1.57 35.26 -23.32
C ALA A 927 -0.67 36.21 -22.50
N ASN A 928 -0.50 35.90 -21.22
CA ASN A 928 0.29 36.70 -20.28
C ASN A 928 1.79 36.36 -20.25
N PHE A 929 2.29 35.54 -21.18
CA PHE A 929 3.67 35.03 -21.18
C PHE A 929 4.76 36.11 -21.08
N LYS A 930 4.50 37.31 -21.64
CA LYS A 930 5.43 38.44 -21.61
C LYS A 930 5.45 39.20 -20.27
N SER A 931 4.41 39.08 -19.44
CA SER A 931 4.22 39.87 -18.21
C SER A 931 4.49 39.08 -16.93
N ILE A 932 4.35 37.74 -16.96
CA ILE A 932 4.50 36.85 -15.81
C ILE A 932 4.96 35.46 -16.26
N SER A 933 5.72 34.76 -15.42
CA SER A 933 6.12 33.38 -15.68
C SER A 933 4.91 32.45 -15.73
N PRO A 934 4.80 31.52 -16.70
CA PRO A 934 3.71 30.54 -16.77
C PRO A 934 3.51 29.72 -15.49
N LEU A 935 4.59 29.40 -14.76
CA LEU A 935 4.52 28.66 -13.51
C LEU A 935 3.85 29.48 -12.40
N ASP A 936 4.17 30.77 -12.33
CA ASP A 936 3.58 31.71 -11.36
C ASP A 936 2.11 31.99 -11.71
N TYR A 937 1.81 32.14 -13.00
CA TYR A 937 0.43 32.33 -13.48
C TYR A 937 -0.44 31.11 -13.20
N LEU A 938 0.06 29.89 -13.41
CA LEU A 938 -0.66 28.66 -13.08
C LEU A 938 -0.88 28.53 -11.57
N TYR A 939 0.14 28.81 -10.75
CA TYR A 939 0.04 28.81 -9.29
C TYR A 939 -1.02 29.79 -8.79
N LYS A 940 -0.96 31.03 -9.29
CA LYS A 940 -1.93 32.10 -9.01
C LYS A 940 -3.35 31.68 -9.41
N SER A 941 -3.52 31.13 -10.61
CA SER A 941 -4.83 30.76 -11.17
C SER A 941 -5.47 29.56 -10.47
N MET A 942 -4.68 28.60 -9.97
CA MET A 942 -5.22 27.52 -9.12
C MET A 942 -5.70 28.04 -7.76
N ASN A 943 -5.13 29.17 -7.28
CA ASN A 943 -5.45 29.81 -6.00
C ASN A 943 -5.46 28.84 -4.80
N CYS A 944 -4.56 27.85 -4.82
CA CYS A 944 -4.40 26.83 -3.78
C CYS A 944 -3.07 27.04 -3.06
N GLN A 945 -3.07 26.95 -1.72
CA GLN A 945 -1.86 27.08 -0.91
C GLN A 945 -1.11 25.74 -0.89
N PHE A 946 0.21 25.79 -1.03
CA PHE A 946 1.08 24.61 -0.98
C PHE A 946 2.21 24.80 0.04
N GLN A 947 2.46 23.78 0.85
CA GLN A 947 3.64 23.68 1.70
C GLN A 947 4.27 22.31 1.46
N GLY A 948 5.38 22.27 0.72
CA GLY A 948 6.22 21.09 0.62
C GLY A 948 6.79 20.73 1.99
N LEU A 949 6.52 19.51 2.46
CA LEU A 949 6.96 19.04 3.78
C LEU A 949 8.36 18.43 3.69
N ASN A 950 9.10 18.50 4.79
CA ASN A 950 10.33 17.73 4.97
C ASN A 950 9.98 16.30 5.35
N LYS A 951 10.87 15.35 5.02
CA LYS A 951 10.74 13.96 5.49
C LYS A 951 10.62 13.88 7.02
N ASP A 952 11.31 14.76 7.74
CA ASP A 952 11.37 14.83 9.21
C ASP A 952 10.10 15.37 9.90
N ASP A 953 9.15 15.95 9.17
CA ASP A 953 7.93 16.55 9.72
C ASP A 953 6.92 15.48 10.19
N ILE A 954 6.12 15.76 11.22
CA ILE A 954 5.20 14.77 11.82
C ILE A 954 4.13 14.33 10.81
N ASP A 955 3.47 15.27 10.13
CA ASP A 955 2.53 15.00 9.03
C ASP A 955 3.18 14.05 7.98
N SER A 956 4.46 14.27 7.60
CA SER A 956 5.19 13.40 6.67
C SER A 956 5.41 11.99 7.21
N GLN A 957 5.85 11.83 8.47
CA GLN A 957 6.08 10.51 9.06
C GLN A 957 4.77 9.69 9.16
N LEU A 958 3.65 10.36 9.49
CA LEU A 958 2.33 9.73 9.51
C LEU A 958 1.91 9.27 8.11
N ILE A 959 2.07 10.11 7.10
CA ILE A 959 1.69 9.82 5.71
C ILE A 959 2.59 8.74 5.11
N LEU A 960 3.91 8.80 5.30
CA LEU A 960 4.86 7.78 4.83
C LEU A 960 4.56 6.42 5.45
N ARG A 961 4.22 6.36 6.75
CA ARG A 961 3.73 5.12 7.39
C ARG A 961 2.43 4.63 6.76
N TYR A 962 1.45 5.51 6.56
CA TYR A 962 0.13 5.14 6.01
C TYR A 962 0.24 4.54 4.59
N ILE A 963 1.12 5.11 3.77
CA ILE A 963 1.47 4.56 2.46
C ILE A 963 2.14 3.21 2.65
N TRP A 964 3.19 3.11 3.47
CA TRP A 964 3.94 1.87 3.62
C TRP A 964 3.09 0.71 4.15
N THR A 965 2.20 0.94 5.12
CA THR A 965 1.35 -0.15 5.67
C THR A 965 0.25 -0.61 4.71
N THR A 966 -0.09 0.17 3.68
CA THR A 966 -1.15 -0.15 2.71
C THR A 966 -0.66 -0.32 1.26
N ALA A 967 0.60 -0.01 0.97
CA ALA A 967 1.30 -0.15 -0.31
C ALA A 967 2.84 -0.08 -0.15
N PRO A 968 3.51 -1.08 0.46
CA PRO A 968 4.91 -1.02 0.91
C PRO A 968 5.97 -0.89 -0.20
N SER A 969 5.62 -1.06 -1.48
CA SER A 969 6.54 -1.03 -2.63
C SER A 969 6.64 0.34 -3.33
N ILE A 970 5.86 1.34 -2.92
CA ILE A 970 5.77 2.63 -3.61
C ILE A 970 6.89 3.59 -3.18
N GLN A 971 7.55 4.24 -4.15
CA GLN A 971 8.62 5.20 -3.90
C GLN A 971 8.04 6.62 -3.79
N ILE A 972 8.26 7.30 -2.66
CA ILE A 972 7.74 8.66 -2.41
C ILE A 972 8.82 9.70 -2.69
N GLU A 973 8.54 10.58 -3.65
CA GLU A 973 9.45 11.63 -4.08
C GLU A 973 9.27 12.91 -3.25
N GLN A 974 8.02 13.31 -2.99
CA GLN A 974 7.71 14.49 -2.17
C GLN A 974 6.27 14.45 -1.62
N ILE A 975 6.05 15.02 -0.43
CA ILE A 975 4.72 15.28 0.13
C ILE A 975 4.48 16.79 0.20
N PHE A 976 3.33 17.24 -0.31
CA PHE A 976 2.85 18.61 -0.15
C PHE A 976 1.63 18.61 0.76
N LYS A 977 1.65 19.43 1.82
CA LYS A 977 0.43 19.89 2.48
C LYS A 977 -0.24 20.92 1.57
N ILE A 978 -1.56 20.81 1.39
CA ILE A 978 -2.33 21.68 0.48
C ILE A 978 -3.59 22.20 1.17
N ALA A 979 -3.95 23.44 0.92
CA ALA A 979 -5.19 24.04 1.42
C ALA A 979 -5.84 24.91 0.35
N ARG A 980 -7.12 24.62 0.06
CA ARG A 980 -7.92 25.39 -0.89
C ARG A 980 -8.80 26.43 -0.17
N PRO A 981 -9.18 27.53 -0.84
CA PRO A 981 -10.09 28.52 -0.28
C PRO A 981 -11.42 27.91 0.17
N ASN A 982 -11.92 28.39 1.31
CA ASN A 982 -13.25 28.08 1.87
C ASN A 982 -13.52 26.62 2.29
N GLU A 983 -12.63 25.65 2.03
CA GLU A 983 -12.91 24.23 2.35
C GLU A 983 -13.06 23.96 3.85
N ASP A 984 -12.20 24.55 4.68
CA ASP A 984 -12.29 24.48 6.15
C ASP A 984 -13.62 25.02 6.68
N GLU A 985 -14.16 26.05 6.04
CA GLU A 985 -15.42 26.68 6.42
C GLU A 985 -16.61 25.85 5.92
N ARG A 986 -16.50 25.29 4.72
CA ARG A 986 -17.46 24.34 4.13
C ARG A 986 -17.58 23.09 5.02
N LEU A 987 -16.46 22.43 5.30
CA LEU A 987 -16.37 21.23 6.14
C LEU A 987 -16.80 21.49 7.61
N THR A 988 -16.55 22.70 8.12
CA THR A 988 -17.01 23.09 9.46
C THR A 988 -18.52 23.34 9.52
N LYS A 989 -19.14 23.86 8.44
CA LYS A 989 -20.60 24.05 8.37
C LYS A 989 -21.37 22.72 8.39
N CYS A 990 -20.81 21.65 7.84
CA CYS A 990 -21.40 20.30 7.89
C CYS A 990 -21.56 19.77 9.32
N ASN A 991 -20.67 20.16 10.24
CA ASN A 991 -20.68 19.78 11.65
C ASN A 991 -20.81 18.24 11.92
N LEU A 992 -20.39 17.41 10.96
CA LEU A 992 -20.44 15.96 11.08
C LEU A 992 -19.28 15.42 11.93
N SER A 993 -19.59 14.38 12.70
CA SER A 993 -18.61 13.54 13.39
C SER A 993 -17.96 12.54 12.43
N ASN A 994 -17.15 11.61 12.97
CA ASN A 994 -16.56 10.50 12.21
C ASN A 994 -15.72 10.99 10.99
N ARG A 995 -14.70 11.82 11.29
CA ARG A 995 -13.81 12.40 10.27
C ARG A 995 -12.59 11.50 10.07
N TYR A 996 -12.30 11.13 8.83
CA TYR A 996 -11.13 10.32 8.45
C TYR A 996 -10.24 11.05 7.45
N LEU A 997 -8.97 10.65 7.39
CA LEU A 997 -8.02 11.05 6.36
C LEU A 997 -7.89 9.91 5.33
N LEU A 998 -8.48 10.09 4.13
CA LEU A 998 -8.69 9.02 3.14
C LEU A 998 -8.08 9.35 1.77
N TRP A 999 -7.65 8.30 1.07
CA TRP A 999 -6.96 8.37 -0.22
C TRP A 999 -7.92 8.53 -1.40
N HIS A 1000 -7.61 9.45 -2.31
CA HIS A 1000 -8.28 9.60 -3.60
C HIS A 1000 -7.24 9.59 -4.74
N GLY A 1001 -7.38 8.62 -5.64
CA GLY A 1001 -6.50 8.47 -6.81
C GLY A 1001 -7.07 9.15 -8.04
N THR A 1002 -6.23 9.88 -8.78
CA THR A 1002 -6.67 10.63 -9.97
C THR A 1002 -5.56 10.77 -11.01
N GLY A 1003 -5.94 11.05 -12.25
CA GLY A 1003 -5.00 11.31 -13.34
C GLY A 1003 -4.37 12.70 -13.25
N ILE A 1004 -3.09 12.82 -13.62
CA ILE A 1004 -2.33 14.08 -13.53
C ILE A 1004 -3.01 15.27 -14.23
N CYS A 1005 -3.71 15.04 -15.34
CA CYS A 1005 -4.44 16.07 -16.09
C CYS A 1005 -5.57 16.73 -15.27
N ASN A 1006 -6.20 15.96 -14.38
CA ASN A 1006 -7.37 16.40 -13.62
C ASN A 1006 -6.91 17.15 -12.34
N LEU A 1007 -5.64 17.05 -11.94
CA LEU A 1007 -5.11 17.75 -10.76
C LEU A 1007 -5.27 19.26 -10.84
N ILE A 1008 -5.00 19.90 -11.99
CA ILE A 1008 -5.14 21.36 -12.14
C ILE A 1008 -6.58 21.78 -11.81
N SER A 1009 -7.56 21.06 -12.35
CA SER A 1009 -8.98 21.28 -12.04
C SER A 1009 -9.33 20.96 -10.59
N ILE A 1010 -8.93 19.81 -10.04
CA ILE A 1010 -9.24 19.41 -8.65
C ILE A 1010 -8.60 20.35 -7.62
N LEU A 1011 -7.39 20.87 -7.88
CA LEU A 1011 -6.74 21.88 -7.05
C LEU A 1011 -7.44 23.25 -7.15
N THR A 1012 -8.05 23.57 -8.30
CA THR A 1012 -8.77 24.83 -8.54
C THR A 1012 -10.22 24.80 -8.04
N ARG A 1013 -10.96 23.70 -8.26
CA ARG A 1013 -12.41 23.54 -8.02
C ARG A 1013 -12.73 22.66 -6.80
N GLY A 1014 -11.95 21.61 -6.57
CA GLY A 1014 -12.15 20.60 -5.52
C GLY A 1014 -12.46 19.23 -6.09
N LEU A 1015 -12.70 18.26 -5.22
CA LEU A 1015 -13.40 17.03 -5.62
C LEU A 1015 -14.89 17.35 -5.70
N LEU A 1016 -15.43 17.25 -6.91
CA LEU A 1016 -16.84 17.46 -7.20
C LEU A 1016 -17.62 16.14 -7.05
N VAL A 1017 -18.91 16.21 -6.74
CA VAL A 1017 -19.78 15.05 -6.91
C VAL A 1017 -19.93 14.80 -8.41
N GLY A 1018 -19.52 13.61 -8.88
CA GLY A 1018 -19.52 13.26 -10.31
C GLY A 1018 -20.88 13.50 -10.97
N SER A 1019 -20.93 13.84 -12.27
CA SER A 1019 -22.08 14.63 -12.70
C SER A 1019 -23.40 13.86 -12.84
N LEU A 1020 -24.26 14.08 -11.86
CA LEU A 1020 -25.68 13.70 -11.71
C LEU A 1020 -26.03 12.21 -11.73
N THR A 1021 -25.38 11.36 -12.53
CA THR A 1021 -25.92 10.02 -12.86
C THR A 1021 -24.92 8.86 -12.85
N ALA A 1022 -23.66 9.11 -12.47
CA ALA A 1022 -22.57 8.14 -12.52
C ALA A 1022 -22.85 6.79 -11.79
N ARG A 1023 -23.24 5.79 -12.60
CA ARG A 1023 -22.87 4.37 -12.44
C ARG A 1023 -21.67 4.04 -13.35
N ALA A 1024 -20.65 4.90 -13.33
CA ALA A 1024 -19.36 4.67 -13.96
C ALA A 1024 -18.69 3.38 -13.44
N THR A 1025 -17.76 2.81 -14.21
CA THR A 1025 -17.00 1.63 -13.78
C THR A 1025 -16.20 1.92 -12.52
N GLY A 1026 -16.55 1.23 -11.43
CA GLY A 1026 -16.00 1.44 -10.08
C GLY A 1026 -16.91 2.23 -9.12
N SER A 1027 -17.98 2.87 -9.60
CA SER A 1027 -18.97 3.53 -8.73
C SER A 1027 -20.10 2.57 -8.32
N LEU A 1028 -19.72 1.58 -7.50
CA LEU A 1028 -20.58 0.46 -7.11
C LEU A 1028 -21.81 0.89 -6.28
N PHE A 1029 -21.75 2.08 -5.68
CA PHE A 1029 -22.73 2.63 -4.75
C PHE A 1029 -23.35 3.96 -5.24
N GLY A 1030 -23.35 4.16 -6.56
CA GLY A 1030 -23.91 5.32 -7.25
C GLY A 1030 -23.03 6.58 -7.19
N THR A 1031 -23.60 7.70 -7.62
CA THR A 1031 -22.93 8.99 -7.80
C THR A 1031 -22.46 9.59 -6.47
N GLY A 1032 -21.17 9.84 -6.30
CA GLY A 1032 -20.58 10.43 -5.09
C GLY A 1032 -19.07 10.61 -5.21
N ILE A 1033 -18.43 11.16 -4.17
CA ILE A 1033 -16.97 11.27 -4.09
C ILE A 1033 -16.44 9.99 -3.43
N TYR A 1034 -15.68 9.19 -4.19
CA TYR A 1034 -15.10 7.92 -3.74
C TYR A 1034 -13.70 8.15 -3.15
N THR A 1035 -13.47 7.55 -1.99
CA THR A 1035 -12.19 7.54 -1.27
C THR A 1035 -11.94 6.16 -0.64
N ALA A 1036 -10.69 5.85 -0.29
CA ALA A 1036 -10.32 4.57 0.32
C ALA A 1036 -9.42 4.77 1.55
N ASP A 1037 -9.45 3.82 2.48
CA ASP A 1037 -8.52 3.74 3.62
C ASP A 1037 -7.18 3.07 3.25
N THR A 1038 -6.96 2.75 1.97
CA THR A 1038 -5.79 2.01 1.48
C THR A 1038 -5.20 2.62 0.22
N PHE A 1039 -3.89 2.90 0.23
CA PHE A 1039 -3.20 3.52 -0.90
C PHE A 1039 -3.23 2.62 -2.15
N ALA A 1040 -3.09 1.30 -1.98
CA ALA A 1040 -3.13 0.33 -3.08
C ALA A 1040 -4.48 0.27 -3.83
N LYS A 1041 -5.60 0.56 -3.16
CA LYS A 1041 -6.93 0.65 -3.80
C LYS A 1041 -7.00 1.87 -4.72
N SER A 1042 -6.57 3.03 -4.23
CA SER A 1042 -6.60 4.28 -5.00
C SER A 1042 -5.55 4.34 -6.12
N LEU A 1043 -4.46 3.55 -6.01
CA LEU A 1043 -3.39 3.46 -7.02
C LEU A 1043 -3.88 3.08 -8.43
N GLY A 1044 -5.00 2.35 -8.53
CA GLY A 1044 -5.60 1.96 -9.82
C GLY A 1044 -6.16 3.13 -10.64
N TYR A 1045 -6.44 4.27 -10.00
CA TYR A 1045 -7.00 5.48 -10.63
C TYR A 1045 -5.93 6.54 -10.93
N CYS A 1046 -4.70 6.35 -10.46
CA CYS A 1046 -3.56 7.21 -10.75
C CYS A 1046 -3.01 6.93 -12.16
N SER A 1047 -2.87 7.98 -12.98
CA SER A 1047 -2.13 7.93 -14.25
C SER A 1047 -1.26 9.18 -14.38
N GLY A 1048 0.00 9.00 -14.77
CA GLY A 1048 1.05 9.99 -14.59
C GLY A 1048 1.88 10.28 -15.84
N VAL A 1049 3.14 10.67 -15.61
CA VAL A 1049 4.13 10.93 -16.64
C VAL A 1049 5.17 9.82 -16.62
N LYS A 1050 5.24 9.04 -17.71
CA LYS A 1050 6.27 8.00 -17.89
C LYS A 1050 7.64 8.64 -18.13
N GLN A 1051 8.65 8.11 -17.44
CA GLN A 1051 10.05 8.47 -17.57
C GLN A 1051 10.90 7.20 -17.60
N ASN A 1052 12.20 7.33 -17.89
CA ASN A 1052 13.12 6.19 -18.00
C ASN A 1052 13.28 5.41 -16.67
N ASP A 1053 12.88 6.02 -15.55
CA ASP A 1053 13.08 5.54 -14.19
C ASP A 1053 11.77 5.23 -13.44
N GLY A 1054 10.62 5.22 -14.13
CA GLY A 1054 9.28 4.84 -13.62
C GLY A 1054 8.14 5.75 -14.14
N GLU A 1055 6.91 5.56 -13.67
CA GLU A 1055 5.79 6.49 -13.93
C GLU A 1055 5.58 7.41 -12.72
N ARG A 1056 5.78 8.73 -12.90
CA ARG A 1056 5.55 9.74 -11.85
C ARG A 1056 4.06 10.06 -11.76
N CYS A 1057 3.47 9.73 -10.62
CA CYS A 1057 2.06 9.82 -10.32
C CYS A 1057 1.79 10.68 -9.07
N PHE A 1058 0.53 11.02 -8.87
CA PHE A 1058 0.06 11.80 -7.72
C PHE A 1058 -1.13 11.13 -7.06
N MET A 1059 -1.21 11.25 -5.73
CA MET A 1059 -2.33 10.79 -4.91
C MET A 1059 -2.82 11.97 -4.05
N LEU A 1060 -4.13 12.15 -3.96
CA LEU A 1060 -4.73 13.08 -3.01
C LEU A 1060 -5.06 12.35 -1.69
N LEU A 1061 -4.90 13.07 -0.59
CA LEU A 1061 -5.23 12.62 0.76
C LEU A 1061 -6.11 13.69 1.39
N CYS A 1062 -7.36 13.31 1.64
CA CYS A 1062 -8.47 14.23 1.91
C CYS A 1062 -9.01 14.02 3.32
N GLU A 1063 -9.40 15.10 3.99
CA GLU A 1063 -10.24 15.00 5.19
C GLU A 1063 -11.69 14.81 4.74
N VAL A 1064 -12.30 13.69 5.17
CA VAL A 1064 -13.65 13.29 4.80
C VAL A 1064 -14.49 13.16 6.06
N ALA A 1065 -15.57 13.94 6.16
CA ALA A 1065 -16.51 13.93 7.28
C ALA A 1065 -17.69 12.98 6.98
N LEU A 1066 -17.54 11.71 7.38
CA LEU A 1066 -18.44 10.62 7.01
C LEU A 1066 -19.78 10.68 7.76
N GLY A 1067 -19.83 11.23 8.98
CA GLY A 1067 -21.00 11.14 9.84
C GLY A 1067 -21.38 9.68 10.11
N LYS A 1068 -22.68 9.36 10.08
CA LYS A 1068 -23.15 7.98 10.24
C LYS A 1068 -23.17 7.26 8.89
N MET A 1069 -22.40 6.18 8.76
CA MET A 1069 -22.28 5.37 7.53
C MET A 1069 -23.38 4.30 7.44
N LYS A 1070 -23.93 4.02 6.24
CA LYS A 1070 -24.50 2.69 5.93
C LYS A 1070 -23.35 1.79 5.49
N GLU A 1071 -23.08 0.71 6.21
CA GLU A 1071 -22.13 -0.33 5.78
C GLU A 1071 -22.84 -1.33 4.86
N VAL A 1072 -22.16 -1.79 3.80
CA VAL A 1072 -22.69 -2.76 2.83
C VAL A 1072 -21.62 -3.78 2.45
N GLY A 1073 -22.01 -5.02 2.15
CA GLY A 1073 -21.09 -6.15 1.92
C GLY A 1073 -20.64 -6.89 3.21
N ILE A 1074 -21.24 -6.56 4.35
CA ILE A 1074 -21.03 -7.26 5.64
C ILE A 1074 -21.66 -8.65 5.67
N GLN A 1075 -21.17 -9.52 6.55
CA GLN A 1075 -21.83 -10.79 6.88
C GLN A 1075 -23.08 -10.53 7.74
N ARG A 1076 -24.24 -11.00 7.28
CA ARG A 1076 -25.50 -10.99 8.03
C ARG A 1076 -25.65 -12.27 8.87
N ASN A 1077 -26.45 -12.21 9.94
CA ASN A 1077 -26.84 -13.37 10.73
C ASN A 1077 -28.29 -13.76 10.45
N ASP A 1078 -28.58 -15.05 10.39
CA ASP A 1078 -29.91 -15.63 10.14
C ASP A 1078 -31.00 -15.17 11.15
N ASP A 1079 -30.61 -14.62 12.31
CA ASP A 1079 -31.51 -14.16 13.39
C ASP A 1079 -31.96 -12.68 13.23
N GLU A 1080 -31.48 -11.94 12.22
CA GLU A 1080 -31.73 -10.50 12.05
C GLU A 1080 -32.66 -10.16 10.85
N GLU A 1081 -33.26 -11.16 10.19
CA GLU A 1081 -34.08 -10.96 8.98
C GLU A 1081 -35.45 -10.28 9.26
N GLU A 1082 -36.08 -10.52 10.42
CA GLU A 1082 -37.49 -10.15 10.68
C GLU A 1082 -37.77 -8.65 10.97
N GLU A 1083 -36.77 -7.75 11.07
CA GLU A 1083 -36.98 -6.32 11.43
C GLU A 1083 -36.54 -5.25 10.39
N GLU A 1084 -35.75 -5.56 9.35
CA GLU A 1084 -35.35 -4.57 8.30
C GLU A 1084 -35.77 -4.96 6.86
N GLU A 1085 -36.67 -5.95 6.70
CA GLU A 1085 -37.03 -6.58 5.41
C GLU A 1085 -37.62 -5.62 4.33
N GLU A 1086 -38.23 -4.49 4.70
CA GLU A 1086 -38.89 -3.58 3.73
C GLU A 1086 -37.93 -2.60 3.02
N ASP A 1087 -36.73 -2.33 3.58
CA ASP A 1087 -35.90 -1.19 3.15
C ASP A 1087 -34.56 -1.50 2.49
N ASP A 1088 -34.23 -2.77 2.29
CA ASP A 1088 -32.84 -3.21 2.08
C ASP A 1088 -32.49 -3.70 0.67
N ASP A 1089 -33.18 -3.16 -0.33
CA ASP A 1089 -32.72 -3.17 -1.72
C ASP A 1089 -31.51 -2.21 -1.82
N ASP A 1090 -30.28 -2.71 -1.94
CA ASP A 1090 -29.07 -1.86 -1.88
C ASP A 1090 -28.97 -0.86 -3.06
N ASP A 1091 -29.78 -1.07 -4.11
CA ASP A 1091 -30.03 -0.15 -5.23
C ASP A 1091 -30.92 1.07 -4.86
N LYS A 1092 -31.58 1.06 -3.69
CA LYS A 1092 -32.31 2.23 -3.17
C LYS A 1092 -31.35 3.43 -2.92
N PRO A 1093 -31.82 4.67 -3.13
CA PRO A 1093 -31.12 5.87 -2.66
C PRO A 1093 -30.82 5.80 -1.15
N LEU A 1094 -29.70 6.38 -0.72
CA LEU A 1094 -29.37 6.44 0.71
C LEU A 1094 -30.37 7.34 1.43
N ASP A 1095 -30.96 6.89 2.53
CA ASP A 1095 -31.71 7.80 3.40
C ASP A 1095 -30.75 8.77 4.11
N PHE A 1096 -30.66 9.98 3.55
CA PHE A 1096 -29.83 11.06 4.07
C PHE A 1096 -30.21 11.54 5.48
N LYS A 1097 -31.40 11.16 5.99
CA LYS A 1097 -31.79 11.40 7.39
C LYS A 1097 -31.12 10.40 8.34
N ARG A 1098 -31.12 9.10 8.02
CA ARG A 1098 -30.52 8.03 8.83
C ARG A 1098 -29.00 7.90 8.66
N PHE A 1099 -28.44 8.27 7.50
CA PHE A 1099 -27.03 8.10 7.12
C PHE A 1099 -26.49 9.27 6.28
N GLN A 1100 -25.20 9.62 6.42
CA GLN A 1100 -24.56 10.72 5.68
C GLN A 1100 -23.46 10.24 4.72
N SER A 1101 -23.20 8.94 4.65
CA SER A 1101 -22.24 8.32 3.74
C SER A 1101 -22.53 6.82 3.60
N ARG A 1102 -21.95 6.18 2.59
CA ARG A 1102 -21.92 4.71 2.46
C ARG A 1102 -20.48 4.22 2.60
N LYS A 1103 -20.31 3.05 3.21
CA LYS A 1103 -19.04 2.32 3.30
C LYS A 1103 -19.19 0.94 2.68
N GLY A 1104 -18.59 0.73 1.52
CA GLY A 1104 -18.41 -0.60 0.94
C GLY A 1104 -17.36 -1.35 1.75
N VAL A 1105 -17.76 -2.44 2.41
CA VAL A 1105 -16.89 -3.22 3.28
C VAL A 1105 -16.08 -4.22 2.45
N GLY A 1106 -14.76 -4.03 2.46
CA GLY A 1106 -13.83 -4.86 1.72
C GLY A 1106 -13.15 -5.94 2.55
N ARG A 1107 -12.58 -6.91 1.84
CA ARG A 1107 -11.85 -8.04 2.41
C ARG A 1107 -10.56 -7.65 3.14
N ASN A 1108 -9.77 -6.73 2.60
CA ASN A 1108 -8.52 -6.29 3.21
C ASN A 1108 -8.70 -4.88 3.78
N ILE A 1109 -8.42 -4.72 5.07
CA ILE A 1109 -8.54 -3.43 5.78
C ILE A 1109 -7.25 -3.12 6.54
N PRO A 1110 -6.87 -1.85 6.75
CA PRO A 1110 -5.81 -1.52 7.71
C PRO A 1110 -6.27 -1.94 9.12
N ASP A 1111 -5.41 -2.58 9.92
CA ASP A 1111 -5.75 -2.99 11.30
C ASP A 1111 -6.26 -1.79 12.12
N PRO A 1112 -7.55 -1.79 12.53
CA PRO A 1112 -8.14 -0.67 13.26
C PRO A 1112 -7.40 -0.34 14.56
N LYS A 1113 -6.72 -1.32 15.18
CA LYS A 1113 -5.96 -1.15 16.44
C LYS A 1113 -4.87 -0.08 16.34
N HIS A 1114 -4.34 0.16 15.14
CA HIS A 1114 -3.29 1.14 14.87
C HIS A 1114 -3.82 2.47 14.32
N THR A 1115 -5.15 2.66 14.28
CA THR A 1115 -5.75 3.95 13.94
C THR A 1115 -5.40 4.99 14.98
N ILE A 1116 -4.86 6.13 14.54
CA ILE A 1116 -4.68 7.30 15.41
C ILE A 1116 -5.82 8.29 15.17
N THR A 1117 -6.13 9.07 16.21
CA THR A 1117 -6.98 10.25 16.13
C THR A 1117 -6.12 11.46 16.47
N ARG A 1118 -6.06 12.42 15.54
CA ARG A 1118 -5.39 13.71 15.72
C ARG A 1118 -6.08 14.56 16.80
N ASN A 1119 -5.39 15.56 17.32
CA ASN A 1119 -5.95 16.51 18.30
C ASN A 1119 -7.18 17.29 17.77
N ASP A 1120 -7.28 17.45 16.44
CA ASP A 1120 -8.47 17.99 15.76
C ASP A 1120 -9.65 17.01 15.69
N GLY A 1121 -9.46 15.72 15.95
CA GLY A 1121 -10.47 14.66 15.87
C GLY A 1121 -10.58 13.97 14.50
N VAL A 1122 -9.62 14.14 13.60
CA VAL A 1122 -9.51 13.38 12.34
C VAL A 1122 -8.74 12.07 12.57
N GLN A 1123 -9.29 10.96 12.08
CA GLN A 1123 -8.69 9.62 12.21
C GLN A 1123 -7.80 9.26 11.01
N ILE A 1124 -6.68 8.56 11.26
CA ILE A 1124 -5.78 8.03 10.23
C ILE A 1124 -5.52 6.54 10.51
N PRO A 1125 -5.94 5.61 9.62
CA PRO A 1125 -5.83 4.18 9.84
C PRO A 1125 -4.43 3.63 9.48
N LEU A 1126 -3.45 3.83 10.37
CA LEU A 1126 -2.03 3.48 10.20
C LEU A 1126 -1.70 1.99 10.42
N GLY A 1127 -2.67 1.10 10.22
CA GLY A 1127 -2.52 -0.34 10.38
C GLY A 1127 -1.96 -1.03 9.15
N GLN A 1128 -1.29 -2.18 9.34
CA GLN A 1128 -1.01 -3.11 8.25
C GLN A 1128 -2.31 -3.75 7.76
N LEU A 1129 -2.35 -4.18 6.49
CA LEU A 1129 -3.50 -4.88 5.92
C LEU A 1129 -3.76 -6.22 6.62
N ILE A 1130 -5.00 -6.42 7.06
CA ILE A 1130 -5.52 -7.66 7.65
C ILE A 1130 -6.79 -8.13 6.91
N ASP A 1131 -7.04 -9.45 6.96
CA ASP A 1131 -8.25 -10.08 6.45
C ASP A 1131 -9.45 -9.74 7.37
N ASN A 1132 -10.48 -9.14 6.79
CA ASN A 1132 -11.61 -8.58 7.51
C ASN A 1132 -12.65 -9.65 7.87
N LYS A 1133 -12.74 -9.99 9.15
CA LYS A 1133 -13.66 -11.02 9.67
C LYS A 1133 -15.14 -10.70 9.48
N ASN A 1134 -15.50 -9.45 9.20
CA ASN A 1134 -16.89 -9.03 8.97
C ASN A 1134 -17.28 -9.03 7.48
N PHE A 1135 -16.35 -9.39 6.58
CA PHE A 1135 -16.59 -9.43 5.13
C PHE A 1135 -17.53 -10.59 4.75
N GLY A 1136 -18.74 -10.27 4.29
CA GLY A 1136 -19.79 -11.27 4.05
C GLY A 1136 -19.62 -12.10 2.78
N GLY A 1137 -18.62 -11.81 1.94
CA GLY A 1137 -18.42 -12.50 0.65
C GLY A 1137 -19.57 -12.32 -0.35
N GLY A 1138 -20.51 -11.40 -0.08
CA GLY A 1138 -21.71 -11.18 -0.87
C GLY A 1138 -21.45 -10.52 -2.23
N TYR A 1139 -22.54 -10.20 -2.92
CA TYR A 1139 -22.64 -9.76 -4.33
C TYR A 1139 -21.55 -8.78 -4.81
N TYR A 1140 -21.05 -7.92 -3.93
CA TYR A 1140 -20.08 -6.86 -4.25
C TYR A 1140 -18.60 -7.27 -4.26
N GLY A 1141 -18.21 -8.37 -3.60
CA GLY A 1141 -16.87 -8.97 -3.72
C GLY A 1141 -15.65 -8.05 -3.47
N LEU A 1142 -15.81 -6.96 -2.69
CA LEU A 1142 -14.79 -5.91 -2.56
C LEU A 1142 -13.46 -6.39 -1.94
N ASN A 1143 -12.34 -6.07 -2.59
CA ASN A 1143 -11.00 -6.38 -2.07
C ASN A 1143 -10.52 -5.43 -0.96
N TYR A 1144 -11.01 -4.20 -0.93
CA TYR A 1144 -10.62 -3.12 -0.01
C TYR A 1144 -11.85 -2.25 0.32
N ASN A 1145 -11.83 -1.51 1.43
CA ASN A 1145 -12.94 -0.61 1.76
C ASN A 1145 -13.05 0.54 0.75
N GLU A 1146 -14.28 0.98 0.51
CA GLU A 1146 -14.62 2.21 -0.23
C GLU A 1146 -15.52 3.09 0.65
N TYR A 1147 -15.23 4.37 0.70
CA TYR A 1147 -15.98 5.37 1.46
C TYR A 1147 -16.54 6.42 0.51
N ILE A 1148 -17.86 6.58 0.53
CA ILE A 1148 -18.61 7.37 -0.46
C ILE A 1148 -19.40 8.45 0.28
N VAL A 1149 -19.10 9.69 -0.03
CA VAL A 1149 -19.86 10.87 0.42
C VAL A 1149 -20.60 11.51 -0.75
N TYR A 1150 -21.74 12.10 -0.47
CA TYR A 1150 -22.72 12.55 -1.48
C TYR A 1150 -22.83 14.09 -1.55
N ASP A 1151 -22.04 14.80 -0.75
CA ASP A 1151 -21.95 16.26 -0.73
C ASP A 1151 -20.46 16.69 -0.71
N GLU A 1152 -20.09 17.60 -1.61
CA GLU A 1152 -18.76 18.22 -1.72
C GLU A 1152 -18.34 18.94 -0.42
N ALA A 1153 -19.32 19.31 0.41
CA ALA A 1153 -19.09 19.90 1.70
C ALA A 1153 -18.53 18.92 2.74
N GLN A 1154 -18.66 17.60 2.52
CA GLN A 1154 -18.07 16.57 3.38
C GLN A 1154 -16.57 16.36 3.15
N VAL A 1155 -15.96 17.00 2.13
CA VAL A 1155 -14.56 16.77 1.74
C VAL A 1155 -13.76 18.06 1.77
N ALA A 1156 -12.53 18.00 2.30
CA ALA A 1156 -11.50 19.02 2.10
C ALA A 1156 -10.17 18.36 1.70
N LEU A 1157 -9.42 18.99 0.81
CA LEU A 1157 -8.07 18.55 0.46
C LEU A 1157 -7.09 18.90 1.59
N ARG A 1158 -6.11 18.02 1.84
CA ARG A 1158 -5.13 18.17 2.92
C ARG A 1158 -3.70 17.92 2.49
N TYR A 1159 -3.46 16.85 1.73
CA TYR A 1159 -2.13 16.54 1.21
C TYR A 1159 -2.19 16.03 -0.24
N LEU A 1160 -1.15 16.36 -1.00
CA LEU A 1160 -0.85 15.85 -2.33
C LEU A 1160 0.49 15.11 -2.24
N VAL A 1161 0.47 13.80 -2.53
CA VAL A 1161 1.65 12.94 -2.49
C VAL A 1161 2.14 12.72 -3.92
N GLN A 1162 3.38 13.11 -4.19
CA GLN A 1162 4.10 12.79 -5.43
C GLN A 1162 4.89 11.51 -5.25
N PHE A 1163 4.64 10.53 -6.11
CA PHE A 1163 5.21 9.19 -5.99
C PHE A 1163 5.57 8.60 -7.36
N ARG A 1164 6.32 7.50 -7.31
CA ARG A 1164 6.70 6.72 -8.49
C ARG A 1164 6.17 5.30 -8.42
N ARG A 1165 5.69 4.81 -9.57
CA ARG A 1165 5.22 3.45 -9.82
C ARG A 1165 6.12 2.76 -10.85
#